data_AF-A0A5C4XVZ5-F1
#
_entry.id   AF-A0A5C4XVZ5-F1
#
_cell.length_a   1.000
_cell.length_b   1.000
_cell.length_c   1.000
_cell.angle_alpha   90.00
_cell.angle_beta   90.00
_cell.angle_gamma   90.00
#
_symmetry.space_group_name_H-M   'P 1'
#
loop_
_entity.id
_entity.type
_entity.pdbx_description
1 polymer ?
#
loop_
_entity_poly.entity_id
_entity_poly.type
_entity_poly.pdbx_seq_one_letter_code
_entity_poly.pdbx_strand_id
1 'polypeptide(L)'
;MGLFGLFKRKAMAPPPPPPQDHDGQSFITPSRVLSRAPESTPQQHSPRVVQRPPSQTAPRPTSAPPARAPRQSGPKSLWIAPGAEVRIGPLLLPGGMLYVGQRLQAGNGYGIEPALINPHLDVDHRRPDWAGETVGYWPSFSDISPRARGAYLSWLAAGRVGPVPISWVFLFFYGLERRVIVDATRAGTPARADLPAIRTEVERLLGLYGTNHSFRRYATEFLSVIDLADGLTHEDAVPPERVAERWPVPHTLRLKLGELANAGTPVPAEWALAWVHFNMNIHLRTPAQRCPEEFEQLFLSRYSAKYGPGMVVKPNKTLVKHQYHSASSGLGSVELSAAVPDVLELAAPTTKLERLVTDCTDALDAYSRLLGRRPEARGTLAASALLPPELITDTTGDLARLRAWVTARTDSGAPVPVDAQELLAFWPAEIPGQLTKAEAVGLIQLLGSQGVGIEPDLRFGGPILGPGSAVLFTTGRRAPTTASPSYTAAATMLHLAAAVCAADGRSSGAETAHLQAHLESSMDLSAGERARLQAHMTWLLSGQIKLTGLSKRLATLGVTQRESLGDFLATVAAADREVTPSEVDILTKIFKLLGLDTASVYSRLHTSTTAGPPAAQGPVVVRAASSRKTGYAIPAPPRVDEVKPSGTPGRSQVRLDSAAIEAKLAETHAVSMLLGSIFTEEPDDVVATPAPKAADAPPPVAGLDTAHSALLRVLVTRARWSRADLEAECANLSLLPDGALDTLNEAAYDVTGDPVVEGDNLIDINTDVAAEMLT
;
A
#
# COMPACT_ATOMS: atom_id res chain seq x y z
N MET A 1 33.05 57.53 -35.52
CA MET A 1 32.07 56.70 -36.25
C MET A 1 30.83 56.59 -35.36
N GLY A 2 29.66 57.16 -35.61
CA GLY A 2 29.06 57.67 -36.85
C GLY A 2 27.78 56.87 -37.14
N LEU A 3 26.63 57.58 -37.18
CA LEU A 3 25.23 57.18 -37.44
C LEU A 3 24.47 56.53 -36.28
N PHE A 4 23.52 57.17 -35.56
CA PHE A 4 22.32 58.00 -35.88
C PHE A 4 21.15 57.26 -36.56
N GLY A 5 20.00 57.23 -35.88
CA GLY A 5 18.70 56.82 -36.41
C GLY A 5 17.56 57.01 -35.41
N LEU A 6 16.89 58.16 -35.50
CA LEU A 6 15.68 58.57 -34.75
C LEU A 6 14.46 57.67 -35.06
N PHE A 7 13.50 57.53 -34.13
CA PHE A 7 12.20 58.27 -34.16
C PHE A 7 11.11 57.74 -33.19
N LYS A 8 10.49 58.72 -32.50
CA LYS A 8 9.07 58.90 -32.13
C LYS A 8 8.35 57.94 -31.15
N ARG A 9 8.01 58.54 -29.99
CA ARG A 9 6.85 58.23 -29.15
C ARG A 9 5.53 58.40 -29.93
N LYS A 10 4.61 57.44 -29.77
CA LYS A 10 3.16 57.62 -30.01
C LYS A 10 2.41 56.83 -28.93
N ALA A 11 1.45 57.48 -28.28
CA ALA A 11 0.64 56.91 -27.21
C ALA A 11 -0.67 56.27 -27.76
N MET A 12 -1.09 55.23 -27.04
CA MET A 12 -2.46 54.71 -26.80
C MET A 12 -3.24 53.92 -27.86
N ALA A 13 -3.47 52.63 -27.56
CA ALA A 13 -4.78 51.94 -27.62
C ALA A 13 -4.73 50.64 -26.76
N PRO A 14 -5.75 50.32 -25.93
CA PRO A 14 -5.79 49.09 -25.12
C PRO A 14 -6.21 47.85 -25.93
N PRO A 15 -5.85 46.62 -25.49
CA PRO A 15 -6.16 45.37 -26.18
C PRO A 15 -7.65 44.96 -26.07
N PRO A 16 -8.16 44.14 -27.02
CA PRO A 16 -9.57 43.75 -27.11
C PRO A 16 -9.96 42.71 -26.04
N PRO A 17 -11.27 42.60 -25.70
CA PRO A 17 -11.75 41.63 -24.71
C PRO A 17 -11.77 40.18 -25.25
N PRO A 18 -11.62 39.17 -24.37
CA PRO A 18 -11.73 37.75 -24.72
C PRO A 18 -13.19 37.31 -24.98
N PRO A 19 -13.40 36.17 -25.68
CA PRO A 19 -14.71 35.77 -26.19
C PRO A 19 -15.66 35.27 -25.07
N GLN A 20 -16.95 35.53 -25.26
CA GLN A 20 -18.04 35.09 -24.39
C GLN A 20 -18.46 33.66 -24.75
N ASP A 21 -18.23 32.72 -23.85
CA ASP A 21 -18.94 31.44 -23.82
C ASP A 21 -20.19 31.58 -22.95
N HIS A 22 -21.33 31.20 -23.54
CA HIS A 22 -22.60 31.06 -22.86
C HIS A 22 -22.67 29.68 -22.20
N ASP A 23 -22.60 29.61 -20.88
CA ASP A 23 -23.23 28.53 -20.10
C ASP A 23 -23.62 29.05 -18.71
N GLY A 24 -24.92 29.20 -18.52
CA GLY A 24 -25.52 29.62 -17.25
C GLY A 24 -25.84 28.42 -16.36
N GLN A 25 -24.98 28.16 -15.37
CA GLN A 25 -25.33 27.37 -14.19
C GLN A 25 -25.46 28.33 -13.00
N SER A 26 -26.70 28.66 -12.63
CA SER A 26 -27.00 29.44 -11.43
C SER A 26 -27.24 28.51 -10.24
N PHE A 27 -26.25 28.40 -9.37
CA PHE A 27 -26.40 27.94 -7.99
C PHE A 27 -27.00 29.08 -7.16
N ILE A 28 -28.11 28.84 -6.45
CA ILE A 28 -28.70 29.78 -5.49
C ILE A 28 -28.50 29.23 -4.08
N THR A 29 -27.69 29.92 -3.29
CA THR A 29 -27.58 29.81 -1.82
C THR A 29 -28.72 30.60 -1.14
N PRO A 30 -29.18 30.21 0.06
CA PRO A 30 -30.40 30.73 0.66
C PRO A 30 -30.13 32.05 1.41
N SER A 31 -30.91 33.08 1.11
CA SER A 31 -30.93 34.34 1.86
C SER A 31 -32.11 34.39 2.84
N ARG A 32 -31.76 34.61 4.10
CA ARG A 32 -32.59 34.85 5.28
C ARG A 32 -33.17 36.27 5.21
N VAL A 33 -34.50 36.43 5.21
CA VAL A 33 -35.13 37.74 5.51
C VAL A 33 -36.39 37.55 6.35
N LEU A 34 -36.38 38.22 7.50
CA LEU A 34 -37.49 38.46 8.42
C LEU A 34 -38.65 39.19 7.73
N SER A 35 -39.90 38.85 8.05
CA SER A 35 -40.93 39.86 8.35
C SER A 35 -42.23 39.29 8.95
N ARG A 36 -42.57 39.90 10.08
CA ARG A 36 -43.85 40.11 10.78
C ARG A 36 -45.17 39.65 10.15
N ALA A 37 -45.96 39.00 11.00
CA ALA A 37 -47.41 38.76 10.88
C ALA A 37 -48.25 40.04 11.07
N PRO A 38 -49.53 39.98 10.66
CA PRO A 38 -50.60 40.52 11.48
C PRO A 38 -51.73 39.50 11.75
N GLU A 39 -52.25 39.55 12.97
CA GLU A 39 -53.47 38.89 13.43
C GLU A 39 -54.74 39.54 12.84
N SER A 40 -55.75 38.73 12.52
CA SER A 40 -57.16 39.12 12.70
C SER A 40 -58.09 37.89 12.77
N THR A 41 -58.98 37.95 13.77
CA THR A 41 -59.90 36.95 14.34
C THR A 41 -61.13 36.68 13.46
N PRO A 42 -61.83 35.52 13.56
CA PRO A 42 -62.87 35.12 12.61
C PRO A 42 -64.28 35.55 13.04
N GLN A 43 -65.13 35.89 12.06
CA GLN A 43 -66.58 36.00 12.24
C GLN A 43 -67.33 34.93 11.44
N GLN A 44 -68.18 34.21 12.15
CA GLN A 44 -69.10 33.18 11.69
C GLN A 44 -70.26 33.80 10.89
N HIS A 45 -70.60 33.21 9.74
CA HIS A 45 -71.96 33.25 9.22
C HIS A 45 -72.30 31.95 8.49
N SER A 46 -73.26 31.20 9.03
CA SER A 46 -74.00 30.15 8.35
C SER A 46 -75.05 30.76 7.42
N PRO A 47 -75.45 30.05 6.35
CA PRO A 47 -76.89 29.90 6.15
C PRO A 47 -77.33 28.49 5.73
N ARG A 48 -78.21 27.94 6.57
CA ARG A 48 -79.60 27.54 6.27
C ARG A 48 -79.86 26.59 5.09
N VAL A 49 -80.10 25.33 5.48
CA VAL A 49 -80.81 24.28 4.76
C VAL A 49 -82.26 24.70 4.45
N VAL A 50 -82.70 24.48 3.21
CA VAL A 50 -84.11 24.34 2.83
C VAL A 50 -84.27 23.02 2.09
N GLN A 51 -84.99 22.09 2.70
CA GLN A 51 -85.53 20.88 2.07
C GLN A 51 -87.03 21.06 1.83
N ARG A 52 -87.53 20.64 0.66
CA ARG A 52 -88.86 20.03 0.45
C ARG A 52 -89.02 19.49 -0.99
N PRO A 53 -89.98 18.58 -1.28
CA PRO A 53 -89.72 17.14 -1.42
C PRO A 53 -90.24 16.60 -2.80
N PRO A 54 -90.36 15.27 -3.04
CA PRO A 54 -90.32 14.66 -4.38
C PRO A 54 -91.69 14.58 -5.06
N SER A 55 -91.72 14.32 -6.36
CA SER A 55 -92.93 13.89 -7.07
C SER A 55 -92.62 12.74 -8.02
N GLN A 56 -93.08 11.56 -7.63
CA GLN A 56 -93.19 10.37 -8.45
C GLN A 56 -94.49 10.45 -9.28
N THR A 57 -94.45 10.03 -10.54
CA THR A 57 -95.61 9.45 -11.22
C THR A 57 -95.14 8.56 -12.37
N ALA A 58 -95.54 7.29 -12.32
CA ALA A 58 -95.38 6.24 -13.34
C ALA A 58 -96.71 6.11 -14.14
N PRO A 59 -96.92 5.09 -15.00
CA PRO A 59 -96.22 4.73 -16.25
C PRO A 59 -97.21 4.58 -17.44
N ARG A 60 -96.71 4.46 -18.68
CA ARG A 60 -97.39 3.64 -19.73
C ARG A 60 -96.40 3.15 -20.81
N PRO A 61 -96.65 1.96 -21.41
CA PRO A 61 -95.64 1.16 -22.11
C PRO A 61 -95.73 1.31 -23.64
N THR A 62 -94.61 1.08 -24.35
CA THR A 62 -94.62 0.28 -25.60
C THR A 62 -93.20 -0.07 -26.09
N SER A 63 -93.06 -1.35 -26.44
CA SER A 63 -92.12 -2.01 -27.37
C SER A 63 -90.60 -1.99 -27.11
N ALA A 64 -90.07 -3.19 -26.88
CA ALA A 64 -88.64 -3.53 -26.83
C ALA A 64 -88.01 -3.70 -28.23
N PRO A 65 -86.70 -3.41 -28.35
CA PRO A 65 -85.76 -4.13 -29.22
C PRO A 65 -84.61 -4.79 -28.40
N PRO A 66 -83.78 -5.67 -28.99
CA PRO A 66 -83.42 -6.97 -28.41
C PRO A 66 -82.28 -6.94 -27.37
N ALA A 67 -82.22 -8.06 -26.63
CA ALA A 67 -81.29 -8.34 -25.54
C ALA A 67 -79.82 -8.09 -25.91
N ARG A 68 -79.17 -7.24 -25.12
CA ARG A 68 -77.72 -7.06 -25.10
C ARG A 68 -77.11 -8.16 -24.24
N ALA A 69 -76.15 -8.90 -24.80
CA ALA A 69 -75.38 -9.94 -24.13
C ALA A 69 -74.81 -9.47 -22.76
N PRO A 70 -74.68 -10.38 -21.77
CA PRO A 70 -74.42 -10.00 -20.38
C PRO A 70 -73.06 -9.34 -20.23
N ARG A 71 -73.05 -8.13 -19.64
CA ARG A 71 -71.84 -7.48 -19.14
C ARG A 71 -71.31 -8.33 -17.99
N GLN A 72 -70.14 -8.94 -18.19
CA GLN A 72 -69.39 -9.55 -17.09
C GLN A 72 -68.90 -8.45 -16.15
N SER A 73 -69.61 -8.30 -15.03
CA SER A 73 -69.23 -7.49 -13.87
C SER A 73 -68.60 -8.39 -12.82
N GLY A 74 -67.28 -8.58 -12.90
CA GLY A 74 -66.45 -8.93 -11.75
C GLY A 74 -65.71 -7.69 -11.24
N PRO A 75 -65.20 -7.67 -10.00
CA PRO A 75 -64.39 -6.57 -9.49
C PRO A 75 -63.08 -6.53 -10.32
N LYS A 76 -63.01 -5.62 -11.29
CA LYS A 76 -61.83 -5.49 -12.15
C LYS A 76 -60.70 -4.90 -11.31
N SER A 77 -59.68 -5.71 -11.02
CA SER A 77 -58.36 -5.20 -10.64
C SER A 77 -57.98 -4.09 -11.62
N LEU A 78 -57.62 -2.92 -11.09
CA LEU A 78 -57.13 -1.79 -11.89
C LEU A 78 -55.77 -2.11 -12.55
N TRP A 79 -55.03 -3.08 -12.03
CA TRP A 79 -53.76 -3.54 -12.57
C TRP A 79 -53.95 -4.69 -13.56
N ILE A 80 -53.34 -4.55 -14.74
CA ILE A 80 -53.21 -5.58 -15.76
C ILE A 80 -51.85 -6.27 -15.54
N ALA A 81 -51.89 -7.54 -15.16
CA ALA A 81 -50.71 -8.32 -14.77
C ALA A 81 -49.69 -8.48 -15.92
N PRO A 82 -48.40 -8.74 -15.61
CA PRO A 82 -47.39 -9.08 -16.61
C PRO A 82 -47.86 -10.17 -17.58
N GLY A 83 -47.63 -9.95 -18.88
CA GLY A 83 -48.01 -10.90 -19.93
C GLY A 83 -49.50 -10.90 -20.31
N ALA A 84 -50.38 -10.25 -19.54
CA ALA A 84 -51.79 -10.14 -19.88
C ALA A 84 -52.05 -9.08 -20.96
N GLU A 85 -53.11 -9.27 -21.75
CA GLU A 85 -53.53 -8.30 -22.77
C GLU A 85 -54.75 -7.50 -22.31
N VAL A 86 -54.84 -6.24 -22.76
CA VAL A 86 -56.00 -5.39 -22.48
C VAL A 86 -56.44 -4.62 -23.72
N ARG A 87 -57.76 -4.55 -23.95
CA ARG A 87 -58.34 -3.80 -25.07
C ARG A 87 -58.74 -2.39 -24.63
N ILE A 88 -58.21 -1.37 -25.30
CA ILE A 88 -58.54 0.05 -25.09
C ILE A 88 -59.01 0.63 -26.42
N GLY A 89 -60.31 0.93 -26.52
CA GLY A 89 -60.92 1.32 -27.79
C GLY A 89 -60.67 0.27 -28.89
N PRO A 90 -60.13 0.64 -30.07
CA PRO A 90 -59.81 -0.29 -31.14
C PRO A 90 -58.49 -1.07 -30.92
N LEU A 91 -57.64 -0.64 -29.98
CA LEU A 91 -56.30 -1.20 -29.80
C LEU A 91 -56.30 -2.36 -28.81
N LEU A 92 -55.50 -3.39 -29.11
CA LEU A 92 -55.13 -4.46 -28.19
C LEU A 92 -53.71 -4.18 -27.68
N LEU A 93 -53.55 -3.99 -26.37
CA LEU A 93 -52.27 -3.70 -25.73
C LEU A 93 -51.67 -5.00 -25.18
N PRO A 94 -50.52 -5.47 -25.69
CA PRO A 94 -49.89 -6.71 -25.24
C PRO A 94 -48.97 -6.50 -24.03
N GLY A 95 -48.72 -7.59 -23.29
CA GLY A 95 -47.66 -7.68 -22.26
C GLY A 95 -47.97 -7.07 -20.89
N GLY A 96 -49.11 -6.39 -20.73
CA GLY A 96 -49.61 -5.91 -19.44
C GLY A 96 -48.69 -4.92 -18.74
N MET A 97 -48.65 -4.96 -17.41
CA MET A 97 -47.99 -4.00 -16.53
C MET A 97 -48.58 -2.59 -16.60
N LEU A 98 -49.92 -2.51 -16.67
CA LEU A 98 -50.65 -1.26 -16.89
C LEU A 98 -51.72 -1.06 -15.83
N TYR A 99 -51.91 0.19 -15.38
CA TYR A 99 -53.10 0.58 -14.64
C TYR A 99 -54.19 1.05 -15.59
N VAL A 100 -55.34 0.39 -15.59
CA VAL A 100 -56.49 0.69 -16.45
C VAL A 100 -57.76 0.85 -15.61
N GLY A 101 -58.40 2.01 -15.68
CA GLY A 101 -59.67 2.25 -15.01
C GLY A 101 -60.09 3.71 -14.94
N GLN A 102 -61.18 3.99 -14.24
CA GLN A 102 -61.77 5.34 -14.22
C GLN A 102 -61.07 6.31 -13.26
N ARG A 103 -60.62 5.80 -12.10
CA ARG A 103 -59.98 6.60 -11.07
C ARG A 103 -59.03 5.73 -10.24
N LEU A 104 -57.86 6.27 -9.97
CA LEU A 104 -56.83 5.76 -9.08
C LEU A 104 -56.14 6.97 -8.50
N GLN A 105 -56.06 7.05 -7.18
CA GLN A 105 -55.38 8.16 -6.49
C GLN A 105 -53.87 7.99 -6.64
N ALA A 106 -53.16 9.09 -6.92
CA ALA A 106 -51.70 9.10 -6.96
C ALA A 106 -51.11 8.63 -5.62
N GLY A 107 -49.92 8.01 -5.64
CA GLY A 107 -49.30 7.45 -4.43
C GLY A 107 -48.95 8.49 -3.36
N ASN A 108 -48.71 9.74 -3.76
CA ASN A 108 -48.50 10.88 -2.85
C ASN A 108 -49.82 11.39 -2.20
N GLY A 109 -50.97 10.83 -2.56
CA GLY A 109 -52.28 11.21 -2.04
C GLY A 109 -52.96 12.39 -2.76
N TYR A 110 -52.31 13.03 -3.72
CA TYR A 110 -52.82 14.21 -4.41
C TYR A 110 -53.07 13.97 -5.90
N GLY A 111 -54.32 14.18 -6.34
CA GLY A 111 -54.69 14.06 -7.75
C GLY A 111 -54.89 12.63 -8.25
N ILE A 112 -54.90 12.47 -9.57
CA ILE A 112 -55.07 11.20 -10.27
C ILE A 112 -53.69 10.62 -10.56
N GLU A 113 -53.53 9.31 -10.39
CA GLU A 113 -52.30 8.59 -10.73
C GLU A 113 -51.89 8.87 -12.19
N PRO A 114 -50.70 9.45 -12.45
CA PRO A 114 -50.25 9.79 -13.79
C PRO A 114 -50.27 8.62 -14.78
N ALA A 115 -49.94 7.41 -14.31
CA ALA A 115 -49.90 6.21 -15.13
C ALA A 115 -51.29 5.57 -15.42
N LEU A 116 -52.38 6.09 -14.85
CA LEU A 116 -53.71 5.49 -15.01
C LEU A 116 -54.27 5.75 -16.42
N ILE A 117 -54.37 4.68 -17.21
CA ILE A 117 -55.08 4.70 -18.49
C ILE A 117 -56.58 4.68 -18.22
N ASN A 118 -57.25 5.80 -18.46
CA ASN A 118 -58.70 5.90 -18.37
C ASN A 118 -59.36 5.70 -19.75
N PRO A 119 -60.06 4.57 -19.99
CA PRO A 119 -60.67 4.28 -21.29
C PRO A 119 -61.84 5.21 -21.67
N HIS A 120 -62.30 6.05 -20.75
CA HIS A 120 -63.39 7.01 -20.99
C HIS A 120 -62.92 8.38 -21.47
N LEU A 121 -61.61 8.62 -21.49
CA LEU A 121 -61.06 9.87 -22.01
C LEU A 121 -60.95 9.81 -23.53
N ASP A 122 -61.15 10.95 -24.20
CA ASP A 122 -61.08 11.03 -25.66
C ASP A 122 -59.68 10.67 -26.18
N VAL A 123 -59.65 9.89 -27.26
CA VAL A 123 -58.42 9.44 -27.95
C VAL A 123 -58.55 9.71 -29.44
N ASP A 124 -57.62 10.47 -30.02
CA ASP A 124 -57.54 10.73 -31.46
C ASP A 124 -56.49 9.82 -32.11
N HIS A 125 -56.93 8.67 -32.62
CA HIS A 125 -56.07 7.76 -33.39
C HIS A 125 -55.84 8.21 -34.84
N ARG A 126 -56.58 9.21 -35.33
CA ARG A 126 -56.47 9.67 -36.73
C ARG A 126 -55.35 10.67 -36.90
N ARG A 127 -55.07 11.47 -35.87
CA ARG A 127 -53.95 12.42 -35.84
C ARG A 127 -53.11 12.27 -34.58
N PRO A 128 -52.47 11.10 -34.36
CA PRO A 128 -51.62 10.90 -33.18
C PRO A 128 -50.49 11.93 -33.12
N ASP A 129 -50.16 12.38 -31.92
CA ASP A 129 -49.00 13.25 -31.66
C ASP A 129 -47.75 12.39 -31.47
N TRP A 130 -47.19 11.87 -32.57
CA TRP A 130 -46.02 10.99 -32.53
C TRP A 130 -44.75 11.69 -32.02
N ALA A 131 -44.63 12.99 -32.26
CA ALA A 131 -43.50 13.81 -31.84
C ALA A 131 -43.59 14.24 -30.37
N GLY A 132 -44.77 14.12 -29.74
CA GLY A 132 -44.97 14.50 -28.34
C GLY A 132 -44.97 16.02 -28.13
N GLU A 133 -45.34 16.80 -29.14
CA GLU A 133 -45.32 18.27 -29.11
C GLU A 133 -46.28 18.84 -28.05
N THR A 134 -47.35 18.10 -27.72
CA THR A 134 -48.36 18.50 -26.73
C THR A 134 -48.11 17.93 -25.33
N VAL A 135 -46.94 17.34 -25.09
CA VAL A 135 -46.61 16.61 -23.87
C VAL A 135 -45.68 17.44 -23.00
N GLY A 136 -46.12 17.75 -21.78
CA GLY A 136 -45.28 18.41 -20.78
C GLY A 136 -44.17 17.50 -20.23
N TYR A 137 -43.26 18.09 -19.46
CA TYR A 137 -42.09 17.39 -18.88
C TYR A 137 -42.48 16.26 -17.92
N TRP A 138 -43.57 16.41 -17.15
CA TRP A 138 -44.14 15.39 -16.26
C TRP A 138 -45.54 14.98 -16.75
N PRO A 139 -45.64 14.08 -17.73
CA PRO A 139 -46.91 13.73 -18.33
C PRO A 139 -47.82 12.97 -17.36
N SER A 140 -49.11 13.26 -17.42
CA SER A 140 -50.16 12.44 -16.83
C SER A 140 -51.13 12.02 -17.92
N PHE A 141 -51.53 10.75 -17.96
CA PHE A 141 -52.48 10.26 -18.97
C PHE A 141 -53.81 11.05 -18.94
N SER A 142 -54.24 11.51 -17.77
CA SER A 142 -55.45 12.32 -17.62
C SER A 142 -55.35 13.68 -18.30
N ASP A 143 -54.15 14.25 -18.35
CA ASP A 143 -53.95 15.67 -18.68
C ASP A 143 -53.42 15.88 -20.10
N ILE A 144 -52.78 14.85 -20.68
CA ILE A 144 -52.31 14.90 -22.07
C ILE A 144 -53.48 14.96 -23.08
N SER A 145 -53.22 15.60 -24.22
CA SER A 145 -54.21 15.80 -25.27
C SER A 145 -54.76 14.47 -25.85
N PRO A 146 -55.95 14.44 -26.46
CA PRO A 146 -56.46 13.24 -27.15
C PRO A 146 -55.50 12.69 -28.22
N ARG A 147 -54.73 13.57 -28.90
CA ARG A 147 -53.72 13.19 -29.90
C ARG A 147 -52.52 12.51 -29.24
N ALA A 148 -52.07 13.04 -28.10
CA ALA A 148 -51.02 12.45 -27.27
C ALA A 148 -51.43 11.07 -26.73
N ARG A 149 -52.65 10.92 -26.21
CA ARG A 149 -53.18 9.60 -25.81
C ARG A 149 -53.20 8.61 -26.98
N GLY A 150 -53.56 9.09 -28.18
CA GLY A 150 -53.56 8.28 -29.40
C GLY A 150 -52.18 7.73 -29.74
N ALA A 151 -51.13 8.56 -29.65
CA ALA A 151 -49.76 8.14 -29.90
C ALA A 151 -49.24 7.18 -28.82
N TYR A 152 -49.43 7.53 -27.54
CA TYR A 152 -49.00 6.70 -26.41
C TYR A 152 -49.64 5.30 -26.44
N LEU A 153 -50.95 5.20 -26.62
CA LEU A 153 -51.64 3.91 -26.70
C LEU A 153 -51.22 3.10 -27.93
N SER A 154 -50.89 3.75 -29.04
CA SER A 154 -50.39 3.07 -30.24
C SER A 154 -48.99 2.52 -30.04
N TRP A 155 -48.12 3.23 -29.31
CA TRP A 155 -46.79 2.72 -28.91
C TRP A 155 -46.89 1.53 -27.95
N LEU A 156 -47.83 1.58 -26.97
CA LEU A 156 -48.13 0.42 -26.11
C LEU A 156 -48.61 -0.77 -26.94
N ALA A 157 -49.52 -0.56 -27.90
CA ALA A 157 -50.05 -1.60 -28.78
C ALA A 157 -48.97 -2.23 -29.67
N ALA A 158 -47.97 -1.44 -30.07
CA ALA A 158 -46.81 -1.90 -30.83
C ALA A 158 -45.81 -2.71 -29.98
N GLY A 159 -46.08 -2.94 -28.69
CA GLY A 159 -45.18 -3.70 -27.81
C GLY A 159 -44.06 -2.87 -27.20
N ARG A 160 -44.23 -1.54 -27.07
CA ARG A 160 -43.26 -0.63 -26.41
C ARG A 160 -41.90 -0.58 -27.12
N VAL A 161 -41.90 -0.67 -28.46
CA VAL A 161 -40.69 -0.63 -29.31
C VAL A 161 -40.74 0.52 -30.30
N GLY A 162 -39.57 0.87 -30.86
CA GLY A 162 -39.41 1.88 -31.91
C GLY A 162 -38.99 3.26 -31.38
N PRO A 163 -38.56 4.17 -32.27
CA PRO A 163 -38.15 5.51 -31.89
C PRO A 163 -39.38 6.32 -31.44
N VAL A 164 -39.38 6.77 -30.20
CA VAL A 164 -40.45 7.58 -29.62
C VAL A 164 -39.90 8.68 -28.70
N PRO A 165 -40.66 9.76 -28.48
CA PRO A 165 -40.38 10.69 -27.39
C PRO A 165 -40.23 9.98 -26.05
N ILE A 166 -39.20 10.34 -25.28
CA ILE A 166 -38.90 9.68 -24.01
C ILE A 166 -40.03 9.83 -22.98
N SER A 167 -40.89 10.85 -23.13
CA SER A 167 -42.07 11.08 -22.30
C SER A 167 -43.06 9.91 -22.32
N TRP A 168 -43.16 9.15 -23.41
CA TRP A 168 -43.99 7.93 -23.47
C TRP A 168 -43.41 6.79 -22.64
N VAL A 169 -42.08 6.65 -22.67
CA VAL A 169 -41.37 5.66 -21.88
C VAL A 169 -41.51 5.99 -20.39
N PHE A 170 -41.35 7.26 -20.01
CA PHE A 170 -41.58 7.72 -18.64
C PHE A 170 -43.03 7.51 -18.18
N LEU A 171 -44.03 7.85 -19.00
CA LEU A 171 -45.43 7.67 -18.64
C LEU A 171 -45.79 6.20 -18.35
N PHE A 172 -45.19 5.26 -19.10
CA PHE A 172 -45.30 3.82 -18.79
C PHE A 172 -44.51 3.44 -17.54
N PHE A 173 -43.27 3.93 -17.41
CA PHE A 173 -42.39 3.70 -16.27
C PHE A 173 -43.01 4.12 -14.94
N TYR A 174 -43.79 5.21 -14.90
CA TYR A 174 -44.53 5.66 -13.71
C TYR A 174 -45.44 4.56 -13.12
N GLY A 175 -46.03 3.72 -13.98
CA GLY A 175 -46.83 2.58 -13.55
C GLY A 175 -45.99 1.49 -12.88
N LEU A 176 -44.79 1.24 -13.41
CA LEU A 176 -43.83 0.30 -12.80
C LEU A 176 -43.38 0.82 -11.43
N GLU A 177 -43.01 2.10 -11.34
CA GLU A 177 -42.62 2.75 -10.08
C GLU A 177 -43.71 2.60 -9.04
N ARG A 178 -44.96 2.92 -9.38
CA ARG A 178 -46.09 2.78 -8.46
C ARG A 178 -46.25 1.33 -7.98
N ARG A 179 -46.13 0.36 -8.90
CA ARG A 179 -46.34 -1.04 -8.56
C ARG A 179 -45.34 -1.51 -7.51
N VAL A 180 -44.09 -1.07 -7.61
CA VAL A 180 -43.02 -1.42 -6.66
C VAL A 180 -43.13 -0.60 -5.37
N ILE A 181 -43.28 0.72 -5.48
CA ILE A 181 -43.13 1.68 -4.38
C ILE A 181 -44.42 1.86 -3.56
N VAL A 182 -45.58 1.55 -4.12
CA VAL A 182 -46.87 1.67 -3.42
C VAL A 182 -47.45 0.30 -3.17
N ASP A 183 -47.67 -0.48 -4.23
CA ASP A 183 -48.44 -1.72 -4.13
C ASP A 183 -47.65 -2.88 -3.50
N ALA A 184 -46.33 -2.98 -3.75
CA ALA A 184 -45.48 -4.07 -3.28
C ALA A 184 -44.79 -3.84 -1.92
N THR A 185 -45.07 -2.71 -1.27
CA THR A 185 -44.42 -2.29 -0.01
C THR A 185 -44.70 -3.20 1.19
N ARG A 186 -45.84 -3.86 1.22
CA ARG A 186 -46.19 -4.79 2.31
C ARG A 186 -45.84 -6.22 1.95
N ALA A 187 -45.20 -6.93 2.88
CA ALA A 187 -44.92 -8.35 2.76
C ALA A 187 -46.23 -9.13 2.52
N GLY A 188 -46.17 -10.14 1.64
CA GLY A 188 -47.32 -10.99 1.30
C GLY A 188 -48.35 -10.36 0.34
N THR A 189 -48.11 -9.16 -0.21
CA THR A 189 -48.99 -8.59 -1.23
C THR A 189 -48.83 -9.29 -2.58
N PRO A 190 -49.92 -9.50 -3.35
CA PRO A 190 -49.84 -10.09 -4.69
C PRO A 190 -48.95 -9.29 -5.66
N ALA A 191 -48.73 -7.99 -5.40
CA ALA A 191 -47.89 -7.12 -6.21
C ALA A 191 -46.40 -7.53 -6.20
N ARG A 192 -45.93 -8.20 -5.15
CA ARG A 192 -44.53 -8.68 -5.09
C ARG A 192 -44.22 -9.75 -6.13
N ALA A 193 -45.22 -10.54 -6.55
CA ALA A 193 -45.05 -11.55 -7.59
C ALA A 193 -44.71 -10.93 -8.97
N ASP A 194 -44.97 -9.63 -9.16
CA ASP A 194 -44.67 -8.92 -10.40
C ASP A 194 -43.21 -8.42 -10.46
N LEU A 195 -42.47 -8.37 -9.34
CA LEU A 195 -41.15 -7.73 -9.26
C LEU A 195 -40.13 -8.31 -10.25
N PRO A 196 -39.98 -9.64 -10.42
CA PRO A 196 -39.03 -10.18 -11.40
C PRO A 196 -39.37 -9.76 -12.83
N ALA A 197 -40.66 -9.77 -13.19
CA ALA A 197 -41.09 -9.36 -14.53
C ALA A 197 -40.90 -7.85 -14.75
N ILE A 198 -41.15 -7.03 -13.73
CA ILE A 198 -40.90 -5.59 -13.77
C ILE A 198 -39.40 -5.32 -13.95
N ARG A 199 -38.52 -6.02 -13.22
CA ARG A 199 -37.06 -5.92 -13.35
C ARG A 199 -36.61 -6.16 -14.78
N THR A 200 -37.04 -7.28 -15.37
CA THR A 200 -36.72 -7.62 -16.77
C THR A 200 -37.23 -6.56 -17.75
N GLU A 201 -38.42 -6.00 -17.52
CA GLU A 201 -38.95 -4.93 -18.37
C GLU A 201 -38.14 -3.64 -18.24
N VAL A 202 -37.70 -3.25 -17.04
CA VAL A 202 -36.86 -2.07 -16.83
C VAL A 202 -35.50 -2.25 -17.52
N GLU A 203 -34.87 -3.42 -17.39
CA GLU A 203 -33.63 -3.75 -18.12
C GLU A 203 -33.81 -3.70 -19.64
N ARG A 204 -34.93 -4.23 -20.15
CA ARG A 204 -35.27 -4.17 -21.57
C ARG A 204 -35.44 -2.72 -22.04
N LEU A 205 -36.15 -1.88 -21.28
CA LEU A 205 -36.33 -0.46 -21.60
C LEU A 205 -34.99 0.30 -21.53
N LEU A 206 -34.12 -0.01 -20.57
CA LEU A 206 -32.76 0.52 -20.51
C LEU A 206 -31.95 0.16 -21.76
N GLY A 207 -32.05 -1.08 -22.23
CA GLY A 207 -31.39 -1.51 -23.47
C GLY A 207 -31.88 -0.75 -24.71
N LEU A 208 -33.17 -0.39 -24.76
CA LEU A 208 -33.78 0.31 -25.91
C LEU A 208 -33.62 1.84 -25.86
N TYR A 209 -33.74 2.44 -24.67
CA TYR A 209 -33.86 3.90 -24.50
C TYR A 209 -32.81 4.49 -23.56
N GLY A 210 -31.84 3.70 -23.08
CA GLY A 210 -30.81 4.11 -22.12
C GLY A 210 -29.75 5.08 -22.68
N THR A 211 -29.82 5.43 -23.97
CA THR A 211 -29.05 6.55 -24.54
C THR A 211 -29.53 7.90 -24.00
N ASN A 212 -30.79 7.99 -23.54
CA ASN A 212 -31.29 9.16 -22.84
C ASN A 212 -30.75 9.18 -21.40
N HIS A 213 -29.93 10.18 -21.06
CA HIS A 213 -29.27 10.29 -19.75
C HIS A 213 -30.27 10.33 -18.57
N SER A 214 -31.37 11.07 -18.69
CA SER A 214 -32.38 11.17 -17.63
C SER A 214 -33.04 9.82 -17.36
N PHE A 215 -33.49 9.13 -18.42
CA PHE A 215 -34.12 7.82 -18.29
C PHE A 215 -33.14 6.77 -17.76
N ARG A 216 -31.90 6.76 -18.27
CA ARG A 216 -30.84 5.86 -17.78
C ARG A 216 -30.63 6.01 -16.29
N ARG A 217 -30.56 7.25 -15.78
CA ARG A 217 -30.41 7.51 -14.35
C ARG A 217 -31.56 6.94 -13.54
N TYR A 218 -32.80 7.34 -13.84
CA TYR A 218 -33.98 6.90 -13.09
C TYR A 218 -34.18 5.39 -13.13
N ALA A 219 -34.02 4.77 -14.29
CA ALA A 219 -34.19 3.33 -14.45
C ALA A 219 -33.10 2.53 -13.73
N THR A 220 -31.83 2.97 -13.77
CA THR A 220 -30.74 2.32 -13.01
C THR A 220 -30.96 2.46 -11.50
N GLU A 221 -31.32 3.65 -11.00
CA GLU A 221 -31.64 3.84 -9.58
C GLU A 221 -32.86 2.98 -9.17
N PHE A 222 -33.87 2.87 -10.03
CA PHE A 222 -35.06 2.06 -9.78
C PHE A 222 -34.79 0.55 -9.74
N LEU A 223 -33.81 0.04 -10.49
CA LEU A 223 -33.39 -1.36 -10.36
C LEU A 223 -32.91 -1.66 -8.93
N SER A 224 -32.17 -0.73 -8.30
CA SER A 224 -31.74 -0.88 -6.90
C SER A 224 -32.94 -0.91 -5.93
N VAL A 225 -34.00 -0.14 -6.24
CA VAL A 225 -35.27 -0.17 -5.49
C VAL A 225 -35.98 -1.51 -5.63
N ILE A 226 -35.98 -2.10 -6.83
CA ILE A 226 -36.58 -3.42 -7.06
C ILE A 226 -35.83 -4.49 -6.29
N ASP A 227 -34.49 -4.51 -6.35
CA ASP A 227 -33.67 -5.50 -5.64
C ASP A 227 -33.92 -5.43 -4.12
N LEU A 228 -33.98 -4.20 -3.58
CA LEU A 228 -34.34 -3.94 -2.19
C LEU A 228 -35.75 -4.41 -1.84
N ALA A 229 -36.72 -4.13 -2.71
CA ALA A 229 -38.11 -4.51 -2.51
C ALA A 229 -38.28 -6.02 -2.57
N ASP A 230 -37.63 -6.73 -3.50
CA ASP A 230 -37.78 -8.16 -3.71
C ASP A 230 -37.15 -8.98 -2.57
N GLY A 231 -36.19 -8.40 -1.84
CA GLY A 231 -35.51 -9.06 -0.73
C GLY A 231 -34.64 -10.22 -1.21
N LEU A 232 -34.20 -10.15 -2.49
CA LEU A 232 -33.27 -11.10 -3.05
C LEU A 232 -31.97 -11.05 -2.26
N THR A 233 -31.46 -12.22 -1.90
CA THR A 233 -30.14 -12.34 -1.31
C THR A 233 -29.10 -12.03 -2.38
N HIS A 234 -28.09 -11.24 -2.02
CA HIS A 234 -27.01 -10.86 -2.93
C HIS A 234 -25.92 -11.94 -2.94
N GLU A 235 -26.28 -13.23 -2.93
CA GLU A 235 -25.34 -14.35 -2.81
C GLU A 235 -24.27 -14.30 -3.91
N ASP A 236 -24.70 -14.16 -5.17
CA ASP A 236 -23.85 -14.08 -6.37
C ASP A 236 -23.37 -12.66 -6.71
N ALA A 237 -23.64 -11.67 -5.84
CA ALA A 237 -23.16 -10.32 -6.10
C ALA A 237 -21.63 -10.27 -6.11
N VAL A 238 -21.10 -9.41 -6.97
CA VAL A 238 -19.68 -9.10 -7.05
C VAL A 238 -19.45 -7.75 -6.35
N PRO A 239 -18.29 -7.54 -5.68
CA PRO A 239 -17.93 -6.23 -5.15
C PRO A 239 -18.08 -5.14 -6.20
N PRO A 240 -18.59 -3.94 -5.83
CA PRO A 240 -18.73 -2.85 -6.78
C PRO A 240 -17.36 -2.43 -7.32
N GLU A 241 -17.35 -1.99 -8.59
CA GLU A 241 -16.17 -1.41 -9.21
C GLU A 241 -15.71 -0.17 -8.44
N ARG A 242 -14.41 -0.10 -8.13
CA ARG A 242 -13.80 1.00 -7.37
C ARG A 242 -13.54 2.18 -8.30
N VAL A 243 -14.59 2.93 -8.64
CA VAL A 243 -14.51 4.16 -9.45
C VAL A 243 -14.01 5.36 -8.64
N ALA A 244 -13.54 6.41 -9.32
CA ALA A 244 -13.02 7.61 -8.65
C ALA A 244 -14.07 8.32 -7.76
N GLU A 245 -15.33 8.33 -8.19
CA GLU A 245 -16.45 8.85 -7.41
C GLU A 245 -16.81 7.88 -6.27
N ARG A 246 -16.46 8.27 -5.03
CA ARG A 246 -16.76 7.46 -3.84
C ARG A 246 -18.17 7.69 -3.28
N TRP A 247 -18.92 8.61 -3.86
CA TRP A 247 -20.28 8.95 -3.44
C TRP A 247 -21.22 9.10 -4.65
N PRO A 248 -22.48 8.62 -4.58
CA PRO A 248 -23.08 7.88 -3.47
C PRO A 248 -22.49 6.47 -3.32
N VAL A 249 -22.48 5.95 -2.08
CA VAL A 249 -22.02 4.58 -1.83
C VAL A 249 -22.91 3.57 -2.60
N PRO A 250 -22.33 2.62 -3.35
CA PRO A 250 -23.10 1.59 -4.05
C PRO A 250 -24.03 0.82 -3.12
N HIS A 251 -25.31 0.70 -3.49
CA HIS A 251 -26.30 0.04 -2.64
C HIS A 251 -25.98 -1.44 -2.43
N THR A 252 -25.49 -2.11 -3.48
CA THR A 252 -25.03 -3.52 -3.44
C THR A 252 -23.99 -3.75 -2.35
N LEU A 253 -23.09 -2.79 -2.10
CA LEU A 253 -22.12 -2.87 -1.01
C LEU A 253 -22.79 -2.88 0.35
N ARG A 254 -23.70 -1.93 0.60
CA ARG A 254 -24.41 -1.83 1.89
C ARG A 254 -25.24 -3.09 2.16
N LEU A 255 -25.97 -3.57 1.15
CA LEU A 255 -26.81 -4.76 1.26
C LEU A 255 -25.98 -6.01 1.53
N LYS A 256 -24.94 -6.29 0.73
CA LYS A 256 -24.12 -7.48 0.91
C LYS A 256 -23.40 -7.51 2.26
N LEU A 257 -22.83 -6.38 2.69
CA LEU A 257 -22.19 -6.30 4.01
C LEU A 257 -23.19 -6.52 5.14
N GLY A 258 -24.41 -5.99 5.01
CA GLY A 258 -25.51 -6.23 5.94
C GLY A 258 -25.94 -7.69 6.00
N GLU A 259 -26.09 -8.36 4.85
CA GLU A 259 -26.40 -9.79 4.76
C GLU A 259 -25.33 -10.66 5.44
N LEU A 260 -24.05 -10.41 5.13
CA LEU A 260 -22.92 -11.13 5.72
C LEU A 260 -22.91 -10.97 7.25
N ALA A 261 -23.12 -9.75 7.75
CA ALA A 261 -23.20 -9.49 9.19
C ALA A 261 -24.40 -10.18 9.85
N ASN A 262 -25.57 -10.17 9.21
CA ASN A 262 -26.77 -10.81 9.74
C ASN A 262 -26.63 -12.34 9.80
N ALA A 263 -26.00 -12.94 8.78
CA ALA A 263 -25.70 -14.36 8.71
C ALA A 263 -24.50 -14.79 9.58
N GLY A 264 -23.76 -13.85 10.18
CA GLY A 264 -22.52 -14.13 10.89
C GLY A 264 -21.40 -14.67 9.99
N THR A 265 -21.50 -14.46 8.68
CA THR A 265 -20.53 -14.92 7.68
C THR A 265 -19.37 -13.92 7.60
N PRO A 266 -18.10 -14.37 7.50
CA PRO A 266 -16.96 -13.48 7.35
C PRO A 266 -17.06 -12.59 6.10
N VAL A 267 -16.68 -11.32 6.22
CA VAL A 267 -16.57 -10.40 5.08
C VAL A 267 -15.34 -10.79 4.23
N PRO A 268 -15.49 -11.16 2.95
CA PRO A 268 -14.34 -11.53 2.11
C PRO A 268 -13.44 -10.32 1.81
N ALA A 269 -12.17 -10.60 1.46
CA ALA A 269 -11.14 -9.58 1.26
C ALA A 269 -11.53 -8.49 0.23
N GLU A 270 -12.09 -8.88 -0.91
CA GLU A 270 -12.53 -7.94 -1.96
C GLU A 270 -13.68 -7.03 -1.51
N TRP A 271 -14.61 -7.55 -0.71
CA TRP A 271 -15.70 -6.76 -0.12
C TRP A 271 -15.18 -5.81 0.97
N ALA A 272 -14.17 -6.23 1.75
CA ALA A 272 -13.49 -5.37 2.70
C ALA A 272 -12.69 -4.24 2.00
N LEU A 273 -12.08 -4.53 0.85
CA LEU A 273 -11.41 -3.52 0.04
C LEU A 273 -12.42 -2.53 -0.59
N ALA A 274 -13.57 -3.00 -1.05
CA ALA A 274 -14.67 -2.12 -1.48
C ALA A 274 -15.22 -1.27 -0.32
N TRP A 275 -15.33 -1.84 0.89
CA TRP A 275 -15.66 -1.08 2.10
C TRP A 275 -14.65 0.04 2.32
N VAL A 276 -13.36 -0.26 2.30
CA VAL A 276 -12.29 0.75 2.44
C VAL A 276 -12.40 1.87 1.40
N HIS A 277 -12.67 1.52 0.14
CA HIS A 277 -12.76 2.50 -0.94
C HIS A 277 -13.94 3.48 -0.78
N PHE A 278 -15.12 2.96 -0.46
CA PHE A 278 -16.36 3.74 -0.42
C PHE A 278 -16.69 4.33 0.96
N ASN A 279 -15.94 4.03 2.00
CA ASN A 279 -16.17 4.56 3.35
C ASN A 279 -15.48 5.91 3.55
N MET A 280 -16.28 6.96 3.77
CA MET A 280 -15.80 8.33 3.94
C MET A 280 -15.00 8.55 5.23
N ASN A 281 -15.09 7.62 6.19
CA ASN A 281 -14.31 7.67 7.42
C ASN A 281 -12.92 7.04 7.28
N ILE A 282 -12.58 6.46 6.12
CA ILE A 282 -11.27 5.89 5.87
C ILE A 282 -10.53 6.76 4.86
N HIS A 283 -9.51 7.48 5.34
CA HIS A 283 -8.66 8.30 4.48
C HIS A 283 -7.55 7.46 3.86
N LEU A 284 -7.49 7.42 2.51
CA LEU A 284 -6.38 6.79 1.80
C LEU A 284 -5.26 7.81 1.59
N ARG A 285 -4.13 7.64 2.28
CA ARG A 285 -2.94 8.47 2.10
C ARG A 285 -2.30 8.29 0.71
N THR A 286 -1.40 9.21 0.37
CA THR A 286 -0.67 9.26 -0.91
C THR A 286 -0.13 7.92 -1.43
N PRO A 287 0.46 7.01 -0.62
CA PRO A 287 0.91 5.71 -1.12
C PRO A 287 -0.19 4.87 -1.77
N ALA A 288 -1.39 4.82 -1.19
CA ALA A 288 -2.53 4.09 -1.73
C ALA A 288 -3.10 4.76 -2.99
N GLN A 289 -3.01 6.08 -3.10
CA GLN A 289 -3.50 6.82 -4.27
C GLN A 289 -2.54 6.73 -5.47
N ARG A 290 -1.22 6.84 -5.22
CA ARG A 290 -0.17 6.81 -6.26
C ARG A 290 0.13 5.40 -6.76
N CYS A 291 -0.01 4.42 -5.88
CA CYS A 291 0.31 3.01 -6.12
C CYS A 291 -0.94 2.14 -5.85
N PRO A 292 -2.06 2.35 -6.57
CA PRO A 292 -3.32 1.68 -6.26
C PRO A 292 -3.22 0.17 -6.47
N GLU A 293 -2.57 -0.29 -7.54
CA GLU A 293 -2.41 -1.72 -7.82
C GLU A 293 -1.59 -2.43 -6.73
N GLU A 294 -0.47 -1.84 -6.33
CA GLU A 294 0.39 -2.36 -5.28
C GLU A 294 -0.32 -2.34 -3.91
N PHE A 295 -1.07 -1.26 -3.63
CA PHE A 295 -1.86 -1.15 -2.40
C PHE A 295 -2.96 -2.22 -2.33
N GLU A 296 -3.71 -2.42 -3.41
CA GLU A 296 -4.78 -3.42 -3.44
C GLU A 296 -4.24 -4.83 -3.23
N GLN A 297 -3.18 -5.21 -3.94
CA GLN A 297 -2.53 -6.51 -3.77
C GLN A 297 -2.03 -6.72 -2.34
N LEU A 298 -1.40 -5.71 -1.75
CA LEU A 298 -0.87 -5.78 -0.39
C LEU A 298 -1.99 -5.87 0.64
N PHE A 299 -3.04 -5.07 0.47
CA PHE A 299 -4.21 -5.08 1.33
C PHE A 299 -4.87 -6.46 1.32
N LEU A 300 -5.12 -7.05 0.14
CA LEU A 300 -5.74 -8.36 0.01
C LEU A 300 -4.89 -9.46 0.66
N SER A 301 -3.57 -9.42 0.43
CA SER A 301 -2.61 -10.36 1.03
C SER A 301 -2.62 -10.28 2.56
N ARG A 302 -2.47 -9.07 3.11
CA ARG A 302 -2.42 -8.86 4.57
C ARG A 302 -3.77 -9.06 5.25
N TYR A 303 -4.87 -8.72 4.58
CA TYR A 303 -6.22 -8.99 5.06
C TYR A 303 -6.43 -10.49 5.23
N SER A 304 -6.10 -11.27 4.19
CA SER A 304 -6.23 -12.73 4.20
C SER A 304 -5.31 -13.38 5.25
N ALA A 305 -4.09 -12.87 5.40
CA ALA A 305 -3.17 -13.35 6.45
C ALA A 305 -3.71 -13.07 7.87
N LYS A 306 -4.37 -11.93 8.08
CA LYS A 306 -4.86 -11.49 9.40
C LYS A 306 -6.21 -12.08 9.79
N TYR A 307 -7.12 -12.22 8.82
CA TYR A 307 -8.52 -12.60 9.05
C TYR A 307 -8.92 -13.93 8.41
N GLY A 308 -7.99 -14.62 7.73
CA GLY A 308 -8.26 -15.88 7.04
C GLY A 308 -9.39 -15.71 6.02
N PRO A 309 -10.53 -16.43 6.16
CA PRO A 309 -11.65 -16.30 5.24
C PRO A 309 -12.36 -14.94 5.30
N GLY A 310 -12.15 -14.14 6.36
CA GLY A 310 -12.69 -12.79 6.45
C GLY A 310 -12.95 -12.28 7.87
N MET A 311 -13.26 -10.99 7.99
CA MET A 311 -13.64 -10.38 9.25
C MET A 311 -15.12 -10.65 9.54
N VAL A 312 -15.44 -11.26 10.68
CA VAL A 312 -16.82 -11.39 11.14
C VAL A 312 -17.28 -10.08 11.78
N VAL A 313 -18.34 -9.48 11.24
CA VAL A 313 -18.93 -8.22 11.71
C VAL A 313 -20.22 -8.51 12.47
N LYS A 314 -20.36 -7.95 13.67
CA LYS A 314 -21.59 -8.08 14.45
C LYS A 314 -22.65 -7.09 13.91
N PRO A 315 -23.90 -7.54 13.71
CA PRO A 315 -24.96 -6.68 13.19
C PRO A 315 -25.34 -5.60 14.20
N ASN A 316 -25.80 -4.45 13.71
CA ASN A 316 -26.40 -3.39 14.51
C ASN A 316 -27.93 -3.36 14.32
N LYS A 317 -28.60 -2.39 14.97
CA LYS A 317 -30.05 -2.19 14.85
C LYS A 317 -30.44 -1.27 13.69
N THR A 318 -29.51 -0.48 13.18
CA THR A 318 -29.75 0.44 12.07
C THR A 318 -29.84 -0.36 10.79
N LEU A 319 -30.95 -0.26 10.07
CA LEU A 319 -31.15 -0.96 8.81
C LEU A 319 -30.61 -0.13 7.64
N VAL A 320 -30.21 -0.80 6.55
CA VAL A 320 -29.84 -0.13 5.30
C VAL A 320 -31.06 0.64 4.79
N LYS A 321 -30.87 1.94 4.57
CA LYS A 321 -31.89 2.82 4.00
C LYS A 321 -31.49 3.26 2.61
N HIS A 322 -32.48 3.39 1.73
CA HIS A 322 -32.33 3.93 0.39
C HIS A 322 -33.36 5.02 0.17
N GLN A 323 -32.88 6.23 -0.13
CA GLN A 323 -33.74 7.34 -0.51
C GLN A 323 -33.85 7.36 -2.03
N TYR A 324 -35.06 7.14 -2.53
CA TYR A 324 -35.35 7.14 -3.96
C TYR A 324 -36.22 8.35 -4.32
N HIS A 325 -35.83 9.08 -5.37
CA HIS A 325 -36.69 10.08 -5.99
C HIS A 325 -37.31 9.49 -7.24
N SER A 326 -38.63 9.30 -7.21
CA SER A 326 -39.36 8.78 -8.36
C SER A 326 -39.33 9.72 -9.56
N ALA A 327 -39.43 9.16 -10.75
CA ALA A 327 -39.66 9.91 -11.97
C ALA A 327 -41.12 10.40 -12.04
N SER A 328 -42.06 9.66 -11.46
CA SER A 328 -43.47 10.02 -11.40
C SER A 328 -43.76 11.16 -10.42
N SER A 329 -44.37 12.23 -10.92
CA SER A 329 -44.90 13.33 -10.08
C SER A 329 -45.99 12.86 -9.09
N GLY A 330 -46.58 11.69 -9.32
CA GLY A 330 -47.58 11.09 -8.46
C GLY A 330 -47.03 10.35 -7.24
N LEU A 331 -45.71 10.18 -7.11
CA LEU A 331 -45.09 9.38 -6.05
C LEU A 331 -44.15 10.21 -5.15
N GLY A 332 -43.36 11.12 -5.73
CA GLY A 332 -42.40 11.93 -4.96
C GLY A 332 -41.20 11.12 -4.47
N SER A 333 -40.65 11.48 -3.30
CA SER A 333 -39.49 10.79 -2.72
C SER A 333 -39.93 9.75 -1.70
N VAL A 334 -39.33 8.57 -1.75
CA VAL A 334 -39.63 7.48 -0.81
C VAL A 334 -38.36 6.98 -0.15
N GLU A 335 -38.44 6.74 1.16
CA GLU A 335 -37.42 6.03 1.91
C GLU A 335 -37.81 4.56 2.01
N LEU A 336 -36.94 3.69 1.49
CA LEU A 336 -37.07 2.25 1.59
C LEU A 336 -36.04 1.72 2.58
N SER A 337 -36.42 0.74 3.39
CA SER A 337 -35.52 0.09 4.36
C SER A 337 -35.37 -1.38 4.02
N ALA A 338 -34.13 -1.85 3.97
CA ALA A 338 -33.82 -3.26 3.81
C ALA A 338 -34.03 -4.00 5.14
N ALA A 339 -34.35 -5.29 5.10
CA ALA A 339 -34.36 -6.13 6.30
C ALA A 339 -32.93 -6.58 6.73
N VAL A 340 -31.90 -5.78 6.42
CA VAL A 340 -30.49 -6.04 6.75
C VAL A 340 -29.85 -4.83 7.44
N PRO A 341 -28.92 -5.06 8.39
CA PRO A 341 -28.24 -3.99 9.10
C PRO A 341 -27.31 -3.18 8.19
N ASP A 342 -27.27 -1.87 8.38
CA ASP A 342 -26.25 -1.02 7.77
C ASP A 342 -24.99 -1.04 8.64
N VAL A 343 -24.01 -1.82 8.21
CA VAL A 343 -22.76 -2.02 8.95
C VAL A 343 -21.62 -1.12 8.50
N LEU A 344 -21.78 -0.37 7.40
CA LEU A 344 -20.70 0.39 6.77
C LEU A 344 -20.13 1.48 7.70
N GLU A 345 -21.01 2.11 8.47
CA GLU A 345 -20.69 3.19 9.43
C GLU A 345 -20.29 2.68 10.82
N LEU A 346 -20.13 1.37 11.01
CA LEU A 346 -19.70 0.84 12.31
C LEU A 346 -18.23 1.16 12.58
N ALA A 347 -17.97 1.85 13.70
CA ALA A 347 -16.63 2.24 14.09
C ALA A 347 -15.67 1.05 14.27
N ALA A 348 -16.09 0.00 14.98
CA ALA A 348 -15.21 -1.13 15.30
C ALA A 348 -14.62 -1.87 14.07
N PRO A 349 -15.40 -2.27 13.04
CA PRO A 349 -14.84 -2.82 11.82
C PRO A 349 -14.08 -1.76 11.01
N THR A 350 -14.57 -0.52 10.94
CA THR A 350 -13.91 0.58 10.21
C THR A 350 -12.51 0.85 10.75
N THR A 351 -12.32 0.99 12.05
CA THR A 351 -11.00 1.18 12.69
C THR A 351 -10.05 -0.01 12.47
N LYS A 352 -10.58 -1.25 12.37
CA LYS A 352 -9.75 -2.41 12.05
C LYS A 352 -9.23 -2.36 10.61
N LEU A 353 -10.10 -1.98 9.67
CA LEU A 353 -9.74 -1.80 8.27
C LEU A 353 -8.78 -0.63 8.10
N GLU A 354 -9.05 0.50 8.75
CA GLU A 354 -8.20 1.69 8.76
C GLU A 354 -6.78 1.37 9.24
N ARG A 355 -6.62 0.62 10.35
CA ARG A 355 -5.29 0.16 10.78
C ARG A 355 -4.57 -0.67 9.72
N LEU A 356 -5.31 -1.55 9.02
CA LEU A 356 -4.73 -2.34 7.93
C LEU A 356 -4.32 -1.46 6.74
N VAL A 357 -5.12 -0.43 6.42
CA VAL A 357 -4.77 0.58 5.41
C VAL A 357 -3.50 1.33 5.82
N THR A 358 -3.38 1.75 7.08
CA THR A 358 -2.17 2.38 7.60
C THR A 358 -0.96 1.45 7.46
N ASP A 359 -1.07 0.20 7.92
CA ASP A 359 0.01 -0.80 7.79
C ASP A 359 0.46 -0.97 6.32
N CYS A 360 -0.48 -1.01 5.38
CA CYS A 360 -0.18 -1.15 3.94
C CYS A 360 0.46 0.12 3.36
N THR A 361 -0.05 1.30 3.72
CA THR A 361 0.48 2.57 3.24
C THR A 361 1.86 2.88 3.80
N ASP A 362 2.14 2.55 5.06
CA ASP A 362 3.48 2.67 5.67
C ASP A 362 4.49 1.77 4.94
N ALA A 363 4.10 0.53 4.64
CA ALA A 363 4.96 -0.41 3.93
C ALA A 363 5.23 0.01 2.48
N LEU A 364 4.34 0.80 1.86
CA LEU A 364 4.48 1.32 0.50
C LEU A 364 5.08 2.73 0.45
N ASP A 365 5.36 3.37 1.59
CA ASP A 365 5.75 4.78 1.64
C ASP A 365 7.05 5.06 0.86
N ALA A 366 8.09 4.25 1.08
CA ALA A 366 9.37 4.40 0.38
C ALA A 366 9.21 4.23 -1.15
N TYR A 367 8.44 3.23 -1.57
CA TYR A 367 8.12 2.97 -2.98
C TYR A 367 7.32 4.15 -3.59
N SER A 368 6.29 4.62 -2.91
CA SER A 368 5.49 5.76 -3.31
C SER A 368 6.32 7.04 -3.45
N ARG A 369 7.24 7.31 -2.51
CA ARG A 369 8.15 8.47 -2.57
C ARG A 369 9.12 8.39 -3.74
N LEU A 370 9.56 7.20 -4.13
CA LEU A 370 10.36 7.02 -5.35
C LEU A 370 9.53 7.37 -6.58
N LEU A 371 8.34 6.77 -6.73
CA LEU A 371 7.47 7.03 -7.88
C LEU A 371 6.97 8.48 -7.96
N GLY A 372 6.83 9.15 -6.82
CA GLY A 372 6.51 10.58 -6.78
C GLY A 372 7.62 11.46 -7.37
N ARG A 373 8.89 11.04 -7.25
CA ARG A 373 10.05 11.74 -7.82
C ARG A 373 10.38 11.28 -9.25
N ARG A 374 10.19 9.99 -9.53
CA ARG A 374 10.54 9.31 -10.79
C ARG A 374 9.46 8.28 -11.15
N PRO A 375 8.35 8.69 -11.79
CA PRO A 375 7.27 7.78 -12.18
C PRO A 375 7.74 6.63 -13.09
N GLU A 376 8.75 6.90 -13.92
CA GLU A 376 9.39 5.95 -14.84
C GLU A 376 10.20 4.85 -14.14
N ALA A 377 10.47 4.99 -12.83
CA ALA A 377 11.16 3.96 -12.05
C ALA A 377 10.29 2.73 -11.79
N ARG A 378 8.97 2.79 -12.05
CA ARG A 378 8.05 1.65 -11.88
C ARG A 378 8.53 0.46 -12.72
N GLY A 379 8.61 -0.72 -12.09
CA GLY A 379 9.08 -1.96 -12.72
C GLY A 379 10.61 -2.13 -12.77
N THR A 380 11.39 -1.14 -12.33
CA THR A 380 12.84 -1.30 -12.20
C THR A 380 13.23 -2.10 -10.96
N LEU A 381 14.43 -2.71 -10.95
CA LEU A 381 14.94 -3.41 -9.76
C LEU A 381 15.07 -2.51 -8.53
N ALA A 382 15.45 -1.25 -8.74
CA ALA A 382 15.54 -0.26 -7.67
C ALA A 382 14.18 0.01 -7.02
N ALA A 383 13.11 0.07 -7.81
CA ALA A 383 11.75 0.19 -7.30
C ALA A 383 11.27 -1.12 -6.65
N SER A 384 11.55 -2.28 -7.25
CA SER A 384 11.23 -3.58 -6.67
C SER A 384 11.90 -3.81 -5.31
N ALA A 385 13.10 -3.28 -5.09
CA ALA A 385 13.80 -3.36 -3.81
C ALA A 385 13.09 -2.61 -2.67
N LEU A 386 12.21 -1.66 -2.99
CA LEU A 386 11.43 -0.90 -2.02
C LEU A 386 10.03 -1.50 -1.79
N LEU A 387 9.64 -2.53 -2.55
CA LEU A 387 8.36 -3.18 -2.38
C LEU A 387 8.38 -4.12 -1.16
N PRO A 388 7.24 -4.23 -0.44
CA PRO A 388 7.05 -5.27 0.56
C PRO A 388 7.24 -6.67 -0.05
N PRO A 389 7.82 -7.64 0.69
CA PRO A 389 8.06 -9.00 0.20
C PRO A 389 6.83 -9.68 -0.39
N GLU A 390 5.64 -9.38 0.12
CA GLU A 390 4.36 -9.91 -0.35
C GLU A 390 4.05 -9.53 -1.80
N LEU A 391 4.61 -8.42 -2.30
CA LEU A 391 4.42 -7.91 -3.66
C LEU A 391 5.56 -8.29 -4.60
N ILE A 392 6.67 -8.82 -4.09
CA ILE A 392 7.79 -9.28 -4.91
C ILE A 392 7.42 -10.62 -5.54
N THR A 393 6.54 -10.56 -6.55
CA THR A 393 5.90 -11.73 -7.17
C THR A 393 6.32 -11.93 -8.62
N ASP A 394 7.11 -11.01 -9.18
CA ASP A 394 7.24 -10.95 -10.62
C ASP A 394 7.92 -12.19 -11.21
N THR A 395 7.17 -12.85 -12.10
CA THR A 395 7.59 -14.03 -12.85
C THR A 395 8.21 -13.60 -14.19
N THR A 396 8.18 -12.29 -14.49
CA THR A 396 8.64 -11.67 -15.73
C THR A 396 9.48 -10.41 -15.45
N GLY A 397 10.18 -9.88 -16.45
CA GLY A 397 10.98 -8.65 -16.32
C GLY A 397 12.39 -8.82 -15.72
N ASP A 398 12.98 -7.71 -15.27
CA ASP A 398 14.38 -7.62 -14.83
C ASP A 398 14.65 -8.43 -13.56
N LEU A 399 13.67 -8.49 -12.65
CA LEU A 399 13.76 -9.27 -11.42
C LEU A 399 13.81 -10.77 -11.72
N ALA A 400 12.99 -11.24 -12.67
CA ALA A 400 13.03 -12.63 -13.12
C ALA A 400 14.37 -12.97 -13.78
N ARG A 401 14.95 -12.05 -14.57
CA ARG A 401 16.29 -12.22 -15.15
C ARG A 401 17.39 -12.27 -14.08
N LEU A 402 17.35 -11.37 -13.10
CA LEU A 402 18.28 -11.38 -11.98
C LEU A 402 18.14 -12.70 -11.19
N ARG A 403 16.91 -13.12 -10.87
CA ARG A 403 16.67 -14.38 -10.17
C ARG A 403 17.23 -15.57 -10.93
N ALA A 404 16.96 -15.67 -12.23
CA ALA A 404 17.52 -16.75 -13.07
C ALA A 404 19.05 -16.72 -13.11
N TRP A 405 19.65 -15.53 -13.23
CA TRP A 405 21.11 -15.36 -13.25
C TRP A 405 21.76 -15.77 -11.92
N VAL A 406 21.12 -15.45 -10.79
CA VAL A 406 21.55 -15.84 -9.44
C VAL A 406 21.36 -17.35 -9.21
N THR A 407 20.17 -17.88 -9.45
CA THR A 407 19.85 -19.31 -9.24
C THR A 407 20.81 -20.21 -10.01
N ALA A 408 21.06 -19.91 -11.29
CA ALA A 408 22.00 -20.68 -12.12
C ALA A 408 23.43 -20.75 -11.57
N ARG A 409 23.80 -19.85 -10.64
CA ARG A 409 25.10 -19.83 -9.98
C ARG A 409 25.06 -20.38 -8.56
N THR A 410 23.95 -20.26 -7.84
CA THR A 410 23.86 -20.65 -6.42
C THR A 410 23.34 -22.08 -6.17
N ASP A 411 22.94 -22.81 -7.21
CA ASP A 411 22.33 -24.16 -7.09
C ASP A 411 23.21 -25.19 -6.39
N SER A 412 24.53 -25.02 -6.39
CA SER A 412 25.47 -25.92 -5.68
C SER A 412 25.46 -25.76 -4.16
N GLY A 413 24.83 -24.71 -3.61
CA GLY A 413 24.81 -24.40 -2.17
C GLY A 413 26.12 -23.85 -1.59
N ALA A 414 27.25 -23.99 -2.30
CA ALA A 414 28.52 -23.35 -1.96
C ALA A 414 28.54 -21.87 -2.37
N PRO A 415 29.33 -21.00 -1.69
CA PRO A 415 29.56 -19.63 -2.14
C PRO A 415 30.25 -19.59 -3.51
N VAL A 416 29.76 -18.72 -4.40
CA VAL A 416 30.22 -18.64 -5.79
C VAL A 416 30.78 -17.25 -6.09
N PRO A 417 32.07 -17.13 -6.45
CA PRO A 417 32.64 -15.90 -6.98
C PRO A 417 32.01 -15.53 -8.32
N VAL A 418 31.70 -14.25 -8.49
CA VAL A 418 31.14 -13.66 -9.70
C VAL A 418 31.85 -12.34 -10.00
N ASP A 419 31.83 -11.94 -11.26
CA ASP A 419 32.19 -10.57 -11.62
C ASP A 419 31.08 -9.62 -11.14
N ALA A 420 31.42 -8.72 -10.22
CA ALA A 420 30.52 -7.71 -9.71
C ALA A 420 29.93 -6.83 -10.83
N GLN A 421 30.66 -6.66 -11.93
CA GLN A 421 30.19 -5.85 -13.06
C GLN A 421 28.99 -6.48 -13.78
N GLU A 422 28.92 -7.82 -13.86
CA GLU A 422 27.73 -8.52 -14.38
C GLU A 422 26.50 -8.26 -13.50
N LEU A 423 26.68 -8.28 -12.17
CA LEU A 423 25.60 -8.01 -11.23
C LEU A 423 25.17 -6.54 -11.27
N LEU A 424 26.12 -5.62 -11.29
CA LEU A 424 25.87 -4.18 -11.36
C LEU A 424 25.15 -3.77 -12.66
N ALA A 425 25.33 -4.52 -13.75
CA ALA A 425 24.64 -4.27 -15.02
C ALA A 425 23.11 -4.47 -14.94
N PHE A 426 22.61 -5.20 -13.93
CA PHE A 426 21.18 -5.30 -13.68
C PHE A 426 20.61 -4.05 -12.99
N TRP A 427 21.42 -3.31 -12.25
CA TRP A 427 20.96 -2.21 -11.44
C TRP A 427 20.95 -0.89 -12.23
N PRO A 428 19.83 -0.15 -12.27
CA PRO A 428 19.73 1.12 -12.98
C PRO A 428 20.37 2.25 -12.15
N ALA A 429 21.69 2.18 -11.97
CA ALA A 429 22.44 3.18 -11.21
C ALA A 429 22.47 4.54 -11.93
N GLU A 430 22.48 5.64 -11.16
CA GLU A 430 22.62 6.99 -11.72
C GLU A 430 23.92 7.16 -12.53
N ILE A 431 24.99 6.53 -12.06
CA ILE A 431 26.26 6.41 -12.78
C ILE A 431 26.49 4.92 -13.09
N PRO A 432 26.56 4.52 -14.37
CA PRO A 432 26.73 3.12 -14.73
C PRO A 432 27.92 2.46 -14.03
N GLY A 433 27.66 1.37 -13.29
CA GLY A 433 28.68 0.62 -12.57
C GLY A 433 29.15 1.22 -11.24
N GLN A 434 28.54 2.32 -10.77
CA GLN A 434 28.82 2.90 -9.46
C GLN A 434 27.53 3.05 -8.66
N LEU A 435 27.46 2.34 -7.52
CA LEU A 435 26.34 2.46 -6.60
C LEU A 435 26.59 3.56 -5.58
N THR A 436 25.57 4.36 -5.31
CA THR A 436 25.47 5.12 -4.06
C THR A 436 25.29 4.17 -2.87
N LYS A 437 25.49 4.68 -1.65
CA LYS A 437 25.27 3.90 -0.42
C LYS A 437 23.84 3.35 -0.35
N ALA A 438 22.85 4.13 -0.78
CA ALA A 438 21.44 3.73 -0.78
C ALA A 438 21.15 2.64 -1.82
N GLU A 439 21.68 2.77 -3.03
CA GLU A 439 21.53 1.76 -4.09
C GLU A 439 22.20 0.44 -3.72
N ALA A 440 23.39 0.49 -3.10
CA ALA A 440 24.07 -0.71 -2.60
C ALA A 440 23.22 -1.44 -1.56
N VAL A 441 22.63 -0.72 -0.59
CA VAL A 441 21.72 -1.32 0.39
C VAL A 441 20.48 -1.89 -0.29
N GLY A 442 19.90 -1.18 -1.26
CA GLY A 442 18.73 -1.65 -2.01
C GLY A 442 19.00 -2.95 -2.78
N LEU A 443 20.12 -3.05 -3.50
CA LEU A 443 20.52 -4.27 -4.20
C LEU A 443 20.69 -5.44 -3.23
N ILE A 444 21.38 -5.21 -2.11
CA ILE A 444 21.62 -6.23 -1.09
C ILE A 444 20.29 -6.70 -0.46
N GLN A 445 19.36 -5.78 -0.16
CA GLN A 445 18.04 -6.10 0.38
C GLN A 445 17.19 -6.88 -0.63
N LEU A 446 17.25 -6.51 -1.91
CA LEU A 446 16.54 -7.22 -2.98
C LEU A 446 17.04 -8.67 -3.10
N LEU A 447 18.35 -8.89 -3.15
CA LEU A 447 18.94 -10.23 -3.15
C LEU A 447 18.54 -11.01 -1.88
N GLY A 448 18.58 -10.35 -0.72
CA GLY A 448 18.18 -10.93 0.56
C GLY A 448 16.72 -11.40 0.57
N SER A 449 15.81 -10.64 -0.04
CA SER A 449 14.39 -11.04 -0.20
C SER A 449 14.22 -12.34 -1.00
N GLN A 450 15.18 -12.64 -1.88
CA GLN A 450 15.23 -13.85 -2.70
C GLN A 450 16.02 -14.99 -2.03
N GLY A 451 16.43 -14.84 -0.77
CA GLY A 451 17.24 -15.83 -0.06
C GLY A 451 18.69 -15.90 -0.55
N VAL A 452 19.22 -14.79 -1.06
CA VAL A 452 20.60 -14.70 -1.57
C VAL A 452 21.35 -13.61 -0.81
N GLY A 453 22.53 -13.97 -0.32
CA GLY A 453 23.49 -13.05 0.26
C GLY A 453 24.60 -12.71 -0.74
N ILE A 454 25.26 -11.59 -0.50
CA ILE A 454 26.41 -11.12 -1.28
C ILE A 454 27.54 -10.69 -0.35
N GLU A 455 28.78 -10.96 -0.74
CA GLU A 455 29.99 -10.37 -0.15
C GLU A 455 30.79 -9.62 -1.23
N PRO A 456 31.27 -8.40 -0.97
CA PRO A 456 31.19 -7.68 0.30
C PRO A 456 29.78 -7.12 0.58
N ASP A 457 29.28 -7.29 1.80
CA ASP A 457 28.01 -6.68 2.23
C ASP A 457 28.26 -5.41 3.04
N LEU A 458 27.82 -4.27 2.50
CA LEU A 458 27.96 -2.96 3.12
C LEU A 458 27.35 -2.89 4.54
N ARG A 459 26.25 -3.62 4.80
CA ARG A 459 25.58 -3.64 6.11
C ARG A 459 26.38 -4.43 7.15
N PHE A 460 27.30 -5.28 6.70
CA PHE A 460 28.19 -6.08 7.52
C PHE A 460 29.63 -5.54 7.50
N GLY A 461 29.80 -4.26 7.15
CA GLY A 461 31.10 -3.58 7.13
C GLY A 461 31.90 -3.79 5.85
N GLY A 462 31.35 -4.40 4.81
CA GLY A 462 31.97 -4.43 3.49
C GLY A 462 32.06 -3.02 2.86
N PRO A 463 32.96 -2.80 1.89
CA PRO A 463 32.91 -1.62 1.05
C PRO A 463 31.63 -1.58 0.19
N ILE A 464 31.33 -0.40 -0.37
CA ILE A 464 30.33 -0.30 -1.46
C ILE A 464 30.81 -1.19 -2.62
N LEU A 465 29.90 -2.01 -3.15
CA LEU A 465 30.20 -2.89 -4.27
C LEU A 465 30.59 -2.05 -5.51
N GLY A 466 31.78 -2.30 -6.02
CA GLY A 466 32.29 -1.71 -7.26
C GLY A 466 32.80 -2.80 -8.22
N PRO A 467 33.48 -2.42 -9.31
CA PRO A 467 34.07 -3.38 -10.24
C PRO A 467 35.06 -4.32 -9.54
N GLY A 468 35.02 -5.61 -9.86
CA GLY A 468 35.88 -6.62 -9.25
C GLY A 468 35.11 -7.89 -8.88
N SER A 469 35.61 -8.62 -7.89
CA SER A 469 34.98 -9.86 -7.42
C SER A 469 33.89 -9.58 -6.39
N ALA A 470 32.76 -10.26 -6.54
CA ALA A 470 31.73 -10.44 -5.52
C ALA A 470 31.51 -11.94 -5.29
N VAL A 471 30.96 -12.32 -4.15
CA VAL A 471 30.59 -13.71 -3.86
C VAL A 471 29.11 -13.77 -3.53
N LEU A 472 28.38 -14.62 -4.25
CA LEU A 472 26.98 -14.93 -3.98
C LEU A 472 26.87 -16.21 -3.16
N PHE A 473 25.92 -16.25 -2.23
CA PHE A 473 25.67 -17.45 -1.43
C PHE A 473 24.20 -17.52 -1.04
N THR A 474 23.70 -18.73 -0.79
CA THR A 474 22.33 -18.92 -0.32
C THR A 474 22.20 -18.52 1.14
N THR A 475 21.26 -17.63 1.44
CA THR A 475 20.90 -17.27 2.81
C THR A 475 19.68 -18.08 3.25
N GLY A 476 19.72 -18.59 4.48
CA GLY A 476 18.52 -19.20 5.06
C GLY A 476 17.41 -18.17 5.28
N ARG A 477 16.15 -18.61 5.38
CA ARG A 477 14.95 -17.75 5.58
C ARG A 477 14.99 -16.81 6.80
N ARG A 478 15.98 -16.95 7.70
CA ARG A 478 16.18 -16.13 8.90
C ARG A 478 17.61 -15.57 9.00
N ALA A 479 18.25 -15.29 7.87
CA ALA A 479 19.58 -14.69 7.90
C ALA A 479 19.54 -13.29 8.55
N PRO A 480 20.51 -12.94 9.40
CA PRO A 480 20.59 -11.60 9.98
C PRO A 480 20.67 -10.52 8.89
N THR A 481 20.02 -9.38 9.14
CA THR A 481 20.05 -8.21 8.26
C THR A 481 21.13 -7.20 8.65
N THR A 482 21.72 -7.37 9.82
CA THR A 482 22.81 -6.57 10.40
C THR A 482 23.87 -7.49 10.99
N ALA A 483 25.11 -7.02 11.06
CA ALA A 483 26.20 -7.77 11.69
C ALA A 483 26.01 -7.86 13.20
N SER A 484 26.12 -9.07 13.76
CA SER A 484 26.28 -9.21 15.20
C SER A 484 27.69 -8.78 15.63
N PRO A 485 27.85 -8.50 16.94
CA PRO A 485 29.15 -8.38 17.58
C PRO A 485 30.14 -9.50 17.25
N SER A 486 29.70 -10.75 17.47
CA SER A 486 30.48 -11.97 17.22
C SER A 486 30.90 -12.07 15.77
N TYR A 487 29.99 -11.79 14.83
CA TYR A 487 30.32 -11.79 13.41
C TYR A 487 31.32 -10.70 13.05
N THR A 488 31.17 -9.49 13.60
CA THR A 488 32.09 -8.37 13.32
C THR A 488 33.51 -8.72 13.77
N ALA A 489 33.65 -9.36 14.93
CA ALA A 489 34.93 -9.86 15.42
C ALA A 489 35.49 -10.98 14.52
N ALA A 490 34.66 -11.98 14.18
CA ALA A 490 35.03 -13.09 13.30
C ALA A 490 35.55 -12.59 11.95
N ALA A 491 34.80 -11.72 11.29
CA ALA A 491 35.13 -11.16 9.99
C ALA A 491 36.43 -10.33 10.05
N THR A 492 36.63 -9.57 11.13
CA THR A 492 37.87 -8.78 11.31
C THR A 492 39.09 -9.69 11.50
N MET A 493 38.98 -10.73 12.34
CA MET A 493 40.06 -11.71 12.52
C MET A 493 40.35 -12.47 11.24
N LEU A 494 39.32 -12.93 10.54
CA LEU A 494 39.44 -13.61 9.27
C LEU A 494 40.15 -12.74 8.23
N HIS A 495 39.80 -11.46 8.13
CA HIS A 495 40.44 -10.52 7.20
C HIS A 495 41.93 -10.36 7.49
N LEU A 496 42.30 -10.18 8.76
CA LEU A 496 43.72 -10.03 9.16
C LEU A 496 44.51 -11.32 8.94
N ALA A 497 43.95 -12.46 9.34
CA ALA A 497 44.59 -13.77 9.19
C ALA A 497 44.73 -14.14 7.71
N ALA A 498 43.70 -13.91 6.88
CA ALA A 498 43.76 -14.13 5.45
C ALA A 498 44.81 -13.22 4.78
N ALA A 499 44.98 -11.96 5.24
CA ALA A 499 46.03 -11.08 4.74
C ALA A 499 47.43 -11.63 5.01
N VAL A 500 47.65 -12.27 6.17
CA VAL A 500 48.91 -12.92 6.52
C VAL A 500 49.12 -14.15 5.63
N CYS A 501 48.15 -15.07 5.56
CA CYS A 501 48.27 -16.29 4.73
C CYS A 501 48.42 -16.02 3.23
N ALA A 502 47.88 -14.90 2.72
CA ALA A 502 47.97 -14.55 1.31
C ALA A 502 49.25 -13.76 0.95
N ALA A 503 50.16 -13.52 1.91
CA ALA A 503 51.30 -12.61 1.73
C ALA A 503 52.29 -13.05 0.65
N ASP A 504 52.50 -14.35 0.49
CA ASP A 504 53.46 -14.95 -0.44
C ASP A 504 52.82 -15.44 -1.74
N GLY A 505 51.50 -15.26 -1.88
CA GLY A 505 50.71 -15.73 -3.02
C GLY A 505 50.51 -17.25 -3.10
N ARG A 506 50.79 -18.00 -2.02
CA ARG A 506 50.66 -19.46 -1.93
C ARG A 506 49.82 -19.93 -0.75
N SER A 507 48.68 -19.28 -0.49
CA SER A 507 47.74 -19.80 0.50
C SER A 507 47.26 -21.20 0.09
N SER A 508 47.41 -22.19 0.97
CA SER A 508 46.83 -23.50 0.73
C SER A 508 45.35 -23.46 1.11
N GLY A 509 44.49 -24.08 0.29
CA GLY A 509 43.06 -24.18 0.60
C GLY A 509 42.78 -24.88 1.94
N ALA A 510 43.74 -25.65 2.46
CA ALA A 510 43.65 -26.36 3.74
C ALA A 510 43.86 -25.41 4.94
N GLU A 511 44.83 -24.50 4.90
CA GLU A 511 45.05 -23.49 5.95
C GLU A 511 43.81 -22.61 6.11
N THR A 512 43.29 -22.11 4.99
CA THR A 512 42.16 -21.19 4.95
C THR A 512 40.87 -21.86 5.44
N ALA A 513 40.67 -23.14 5.12
CA ALA A 513 39.52 -23.91 5.59
C ALA A 513 39.60 -24.19 7.10
N HIS A 514 40.80 -24.44 7.61
CA HIS A 514 41.01 -24.70 9.04
C HIS A 514 40.80 -23.43 9.89
N LEU A 515 41.31 -22.29 9.42
CA LEU A 515 41.06 -20.97 10.02
C LEU A 515 39.57 -20.66 10.11
N GLN A 516 38.83 -20.91 9.03
CA GLN A 516 37.39 -20.68 8.99
C GLN A 516 36.63 -21.60 9.95
N ALA A 517 36.90 -22.91 9.91
CA ALA A 517 36.25 -23.88 10.80
C ALA A 517 36.50 -23.55 12.28
N HIS A 518 37.70 -23.08 12.62
CA HIS A 518 38.01 -22.63 13.96
C HIS A 518 37.15 -21.43 14.37
N LEU A 519 37.13 -20.36 13.57
CA LEU A 519 36.32 -19.15 13.87
C LEU A 519 34.83 -19.46 13.97
N GLU A 520 34.31 -20.40 13.19
CA GLU A 520 32.91 -20.85 13.27
C GLU A 520 32.58 -21.66 14.54
N SER A 521 33.60 -22.30 15.14
CA SER A 521 33.48 -23.10 16.36
C SER A 521 33.77 -22.31 17.63
N SER A 522 34.64 -21.29 17.56
CA SER A 522 35.08 -20.48 18.70
C SER A 522 34.19 -19.28 18.96
N MET A 523 33.31 -18.94 18.01
CA MET A 523 32.39 -17.81 18.10
C MET A 523 30.94 -18.28 18.03
N ASP A 524 30.07 -17.66 18.82
CA ASP A 524 28.63 -17.95 18.80
C ASP A 524 27.96 -17.28 17.58
N LEU A 525 28.23 -17.83 16.40
CA LEU A 525 27.67 -17.37 15.13
C LEU A 525 26.35 -18.09 14.84
N SER A 526 25.39 -17.37 14.26
CA SER A 526 24.20 -18.01 13.69
C SER A 526 24.54 -18.83 12.44
N ALA A 527 23.67 -19.74 12.02
CA ALA A 527 23.87 -20.48 10.76
C ALA A 527 24.01 -19.55 9.53
N GLY A 528 23.26 -18.44 9.52
CA GLY A 528 23.37 -17.43 8.45
C GLY A 528 24.70 -16.69 8.46
N GLU A 529 25.23 -16.40 9.65
CA GLU A 529 26.54 -15.75 9.81
C GLU A 529 27.71 -16.68 9.47
N ARG A 530 27.62 -17.98 9.77
CA ARG A 530 28.63 -18.96 9.31
C ARG A 530 28.69 -19.02 7.78
N ALA A 531 27.54 -19.16 7.12
CA ALA A 531 27.46 -19.15 5.66
C ALA A 531 28.02 -17.85 5.05
N ARG A 532 27.73 -16.72 5.70
CA ARG A 532 28.28 -15.41 5.30
C ARG A 532 29.78 -15.33 5.51
N LEU A 533 30.31 -15.81 6.64
CA LEU A 533 31.74 -15.81 6.94
C LEU A 533 32.51 -16.66 5.90
N GLN A 534 31.95 -17.79 5.49
CA GLN A 534 32.47 -18.61 4.40
C GLN A 534 32.51 -17.85 3.05
N ALA A 535 31.43 -17.15 2.71
CA ALA A 535 31.38 -16.32 1.52
C ALA A 535 32.38 -15.16 1.59
N HIS A 536 32.56 -14.57 2.78
CA HIS A 536 33.52 -13.51 3.02
C HIS A 536 34.96 -14.00 2.83
N MET A 537 35.29 -15.21 3.31
CA MET A 537 36.59 -15.83 3.08
C MET A 537 36.84 -16.05 1.58
N THR A 538 35.84 -16.61 0.89
CA THR A 538 35.88 -16.83 -0.56
C THR A 538 36.13 -15.52 -1.31
N TRP A 539 35.50 -14.43 -0.86
CA TRP A 539 35.67 -13.11 -1.44
C TRP A 539 37.09 -12.57 -1.21
N LEU A 540 37.62 -12.67 0.01
CA LEU A 540 38.99 -12.24 0.33
C LEU A 540 40.04 -12.97 -0.51
N LEU A 541 39.88 -14.28 -0.72
CA LEU A 541 40.80 -15.09 -1.51
C LEU A 541 40.70 -14.84 -3.02
N SER A 542 39.61 -14.23 -3.50
CA SER A 542 39.40 -13.95 -4.92
C SER A 542 40.06 -12.67 -5.44
N GLY A 543 40.62 -11.85 -4.55
CA GLY A 543 41.21 -10.55 -4.90
C GLY A 543 42.41 -10.16 -4.02
N GLN A 544 42.87 -8.91 -4.16
CA GLN A 544 43.93 -8.39 -3.29
C GLN A 544 43.35 -8.00 -1.92
N ILE A 545 43.83 -8.65 -0.86
CA ILE A 545 43.43 -8.34 0.52
C ILE A 545 44.05 -7.00 0.94
N LYS A 546 43.22 -5.97 1.07
CA LYS A 546 43.65 -4.64 1.52
C LYS A 546 43.47 -4.50 3.02
N LEU A 547 44.48 -3.99 3.71
CA LEU A 547 44.40 -3.65 5.15
C LEU A 547 43.80 -2.26 5.42
N THR A 548 43.55 -1.48 4.36
CA THR A 548 42.99 -0.13 4.44
C THR A 548 41.52 -0.17 4.87
N GLY A 549 41.13 0.66 5.84
CA GLY A 549 39.74 0.77 6.31
C GLY A 549 39.40 -0.05 7.56
N LEU A 550 40.35 -0.87 8.05
CA LEU A 550 40.19 -1.63 9.30
C LEU A 550 40.54 -0.81 10.57
N SER A 551 41.27 0.30 10.42
CA SER A 551 41.79 1.09 11.54
C SER A 551 40.70 1.55 12.53
N LYS A 552 39.51 1.93 12.04
CA LYS A 552 38.41 2.37 12.91
C LYS A 552 37.84 1.21 13.75
N ARG A 553 37.78 -0.01 13.20
CA ARG A 553 37.34 -1.22 13.94
C ARG A 553 38.41 -1.73 14.90
N LEU A 554 39.68 -1.59 14.54
CA LEU A 554 40.78 -2.01 15.42
C LEU A 554 41.01 -1.02 16.56
N ALA A 555 40.65 0.26 16.39
CA ALA A 555 40.76 1.29 17.42
C ALA A 555 39.83 1.07 18.63
N THR A 556 38.74 0.29 18.47
CA THR A 556 37.84 -0.05 19.58
C THR A 556 38.39 -1.17 20.47
N LEU A 557 39.52 -1.79 20.10
CA LEU A 557 40.15 -2.86 20.87
C LEU A 557 41.06 -2.29 21.98
N GLY A 558 40.85 -2.75 23.21
CA GLY A 558 41.72 -2.51 24.35
C GLY A 558 43.10 -3.15 24.18
N VAL A 559 44.05 -2.77 25.05
CA VAL A 559 45.47 -3.17 24.93
C VAL A 559 45.62 -4.69 24.99
N THR A 560 45.01 -5.37 25.97
CA THR A 560 45.07 -6.83 26.14
C THR A 560 44.55 -7.60 24.91
N GLN A 561 43.56 -7.04 24.22
CA GLN A 561 42.92 -7.65 23.07
C GLN A 561 43.77 -7.52 21.82
N ARG A 562 44.37 -6.36 21.62
CA ARG A 562 45.35 -6.15 20.55
C ARG A 562 46.53 -7.10 20.72
N GLU A 563 47.03 -7.24 21.94
CA GLU A 563 48.10 -8.21 22.27
C GLU A 563 47.70 -9.65 21.90
N SER A 564 46.51 -10.06 22.33
CA SER A 564 45.98 -11.41 22.05
C SER A 564 45.76 -11.66 20.55
N LEU A 565 45.29 -10.66 19.82
CA LEU A 565 45.13 -10.71 18.36
C LEU A 565 46.49 -10.78 17.64
N GLY A 566 47.50 -10.08 18.16
CA GLY A 566 48.87 -10.17 17.68
C GLY A 566 49.47 -11.58 17.86
N ASP A 567 49.26 -12.20 19.01
CA ASP A 567 49.67 -13.58 19.29
C ASP A 567 48.98 -14.59 18.39
N PHE A 568 47.67 -14.43 18.17
CA PHE A 568 46.91 -15.25 17.24
C PHE A 568 47.47 -15.16 15.81
N LEU A 569 47.70 -13.95 15.29
CA LEU A 569 48.21 -13.78 13.93
C LEU A 569 49.64 -14.32 13.77
N ALA A 570 50.48 -14.20 14.80
CA ALA A 570 51.80 -14.82 14.81
C ALA A 570 51.72 -16.36 14.81
N THR A 571 50.71 -16.92 15.48
CA THR A 571 50.43 -18.35 15.49
C THR A 571 49.96 -18.84 14.11
N VAL A 572 49.05 -18.10 13.47
CA VAL A 572 48.58 -18.39 12.10
C VAL A 572 49.75 -18.35 11.10
N ALA A 573 50.62 -17.33 11.19
CA ALA A 573 51.82 -17.24 10.35
C ALA A 573 52.80 -18.40 10.56
N ALA A 574 52.89 -18.94 11.78
CA ALA A 574 53.81 -20.03 12.13
C ALA A 574 53.25 -21.43 11.82
N ALA A 575 52.00 -21.54 11.37
CA ALA A 575 51.32 -22.82 11.16
C ALA A 575 52.02 -23.70 10.11
N ASP A 576 52.56 -23.10 9.04
CA ASP A 576 53.12 -23.84 7.89
C ASP A 576 54.57 -24.30 8.06
N ARG A 577 55.15 -24.14 9.27
CA ARG A 577 56.55 -24.43 9.63
C ARG A 577 57.62 -23.69 8.82
N GLU A 578 57.24 -22.94 7.79
CA GLU A 578 58.11 -22.05 7.01
C GLU A 578 57.50 -20.64 7.00
N VAL A 579 57.97 -19.76 7.90
CA VAL A 579 57.57 -18.34 7.89
C VAL A 579 58.36 -17.59 6.82
N THR A 580 57.67 -17.04 5.83
CA THR A 580 58.27 -16.27 4.73
C THR A 580 58.52 -14.81 5.10
N PRO A 581 59.50 -14.12 4.47
CA PRO A 581 59.73 -12.69 4.69
C PRO A 581 58.49 -11.82 4.41
N SER A 582 57.68 -12.20 3.41
CA SER A 582 56.46 -11.47 3.04
C SER A 582 55.39 -11.54 4.13
N GLU A 583 55.25 -12.68 4.81
CA GLU A 583 54.36 -12.82 5.97
C GLU A 583 54.82 -11.97 7.14
N VAL A 584 56.13 -11.94 7.42
CA VAL A 584 56.71 -11.08 8.46
C VAL A 584 56.45 -9.60 8.16
N ASP A 585 56.56 -9.18 6.90
CA ASP A 585 56.29 -7.81 6.48
C ASP A 585 54.82 -7.42 6.68
N ILE A 586 53.88 -8.30 6.31
CA ILE A 586 52.44 -8.07 6.54
C ILE A 586 52.11 -8.08 8.04
N LEU A 587 52.66 -9.03 8.80
CA LEU A 587 52.47 -9.12 10.25
C LEU A 587 53.01 -7.88 10.95
N THR A 588 54.17 -7.36 10.52
CA THR A 588 54.74 -6.10 11.02
C THR A 588 53.83 -4.91 10.72
N LYS A 589 53.23 -4.85 9.52
CA LYS A 589 52.23 -3.82 9.18
C LYS A 589 50.99 -3.93 10.07
N ILE A 590 50.51 -5.14 10.34
CA ILE A 590 49.35 -5.37 11.22
C ILE A 590 49.68 -4.97 12.67
N PHE A 591 50.86 -5.31 13.19
CA PHE A 591 51.29 -4.88 14.53
C PHE A 591 51.32 -3.36 14.66
N LYS A 592 51.81 -2.66 13.63
CA LYS A 592 51.75 -1.20 13.56
C LYS A 592 50.31 -0.67 13.55
N LEU A 593 49.39 -1.31 12.83
CA LEU A 593 47.97 -0.95 12.81
C LEU A 593 47.28 -1.19 14.15
N LEU A 594 47.67 -2.23 14.87
CA LEU A 594 47.20 -2.51 16.22
C LEU A 594 47.87 -1.58 17.25
N GLY A 595 48.98 -0.92 16.93
CA GLY A 595 49.75 -0.13 17.90
C GLY A 595 50.51 -1.00 18.90
N LEU A 596 50.93 -2.19 18.47
CA LEU A 596 51.81 -3.10 19.20
C LEU A 596 53.28 -2.84 18.85
N ASP A 597 54.20 -3.31 19.69
CA ASP A 597 55.63 -3.22 19.40
C ASP A 597 56.03 -4.11 18.22
N THR A 598 56.44 -3.49 17.12
CA THR A 598 56.89 -4.19 15.91
C THR A 598 58.18 -4.99 16.12
N ALA A 599 59.00 -4.66 17.13
CA ALA A 599 60.20 -5.43 17.43
C ALA A 599 59.86 -6.81 18.03
N SER A 600 58.67 -6.98 18.61
CA SER A 600 58.20 -8.24 19.19
C SER A 600 57.73 -9.29 18.17
N VAL A 601 57.58 -8.92 16.89
CA VAL A 601 57.10 -9.84 15.83
C VAL A 601 57.96 -11.09 15.73
N TYR A 602 59.29 -10.94 15.71
CA TYR A 602 60.22 -12.06 15.60
C TYR A 602 60.22 -12.96 16.84
N SER A 603 60.11 -12.40 18.05
CA SER A 603 60.09 -13.20 19.28
C SER A 603 58.79 -14.01 19.39
N ARG A 604 57.65 -13.43 18.99
CA ARG A 604 56.35 -14.13 18.97
C ARG A 604 56.28 -15.21 17.91
N LEU A 605 56.80 -14.97 16.70
CA LEU A 605 56.93 -16.01 15.67
C LEU A 605 57.81 -17.17 16.14
N HIS A 606 58.95 -16.86 16.78
CA HIS A 606 59.84 -17.89 17.32
C HIS A 606 59.18 -18.72 18.43
N THR A 607 58.45 -18.06 19.33
CA THR A 607 57.69 -18.71 20.41
C THR A 607 56.60 -19.62 19.83
N SER A 608 55.89 -19.17 18.79
CA SER A 608 54.83 -19.95 18.11
C SER A 608 55.38 -21.14 17.33
N THR A 609 56.56 -21.01 16.72
CA THR A 609 57.24 -22.08 15.96
C THR A 609 57.87 -23.14 16.89
N THR A 610 58.34 -22.74 18.07
CA THR A 610 59.01 -23.64 19.03
C THR A 610 58.05 -24.31 20.01
N ALA A 611 56.84 -23.79 20.18
CA ALA A 611 55.82 -24.33 21.06
C ALA A 611 55.00 -25.50 20.44
N GLY A 612 55.68 -26.45 19.78
CA GLY A 612 55.10 -27.78 19.52
C GLY A 612 54.99 -28.60 20.82
N PRO A 613 54.27 -29.76 20.84
CA PRO A 613 54.23 -30.63 22.01
C PRO A 613 55.67 -30.91 22.48
N PRO A 614 55.95 -31.02 23.79
CA PRO A 614 57.31 -31.11 24.28
C PRO A 614 58.01 -32.24 23.54
N ALA A 615 58.95 -31.88 22.67
CA ALA A 615 59.96 -32.82 22.25
C ALA A 615 60.59 -33.33 23.54
N ALA A 616 60.51 -34.64 23.78
CA ALA A 616 61.18 -35.31 24.86
C ALA A 616 62.71 -35.23 24.64
N GLN A 617 63.28 -34.04 24.75
CA GLN A 617 64.70 -33.78 24.85
C GLN A 617 64.86 -32.54 25.74
N GLY A 618 64.82 -32.79 27.06
CA GLY A 618 65.45 -31.87 28.00
C GLY A 618 66.94 -31.65 27.64
N PRO A 619 67.59 -30.64 28.24
CA PRO A 619 69.00 -30.35 27.94
C PRO A 619 69.84 -31.61 28.12
N VAL A 620 70.47 -32.07 27.05
CA VAL A 620 71.41 -33.20 27.09
C VAL A 620 72.64 -32.74 27.87
N VAL A 621 72.74 -33.20 29.13
CA VAL A 621 73.92 -32.98 29.97
C VAL A 621 75.07 -33.80 29.39
N VAL A 622 76.00 -33.15 28.68
CA VAL A 622 77.09 -33.83 27.96
C VAL A 622 78.17 -34.38 28.89
N ARG A 623 78.24 -33.98 30.18
CA ARG A 623 79.04 -34.66 31.22
C ARG A 623 78.87 -34.00 32.59
N ALA A 624 78.77 -34.81 33.64
CA ALA A 624 79.03 -34.33 35.00
C ALA A 624 80.55 -34.14 35.21
N ALA A 625 80.93 -33.06 35.90
CA ALA A 625 82.33 -32.78 36.21
C ALA A 625 82.89 -33.82 37.19
N SER A 626 83.91 -34.55 36.75
CA SER A 626 84.81 -35.31 37.63
C SER A 626 86.26 -34.89 37.36
N SER A 627 87.02 -34.87 38.44
CA SER A 627 88.33 -34.26 38.55
C SER A 627 89.44 -35.05 37.85
N ARG A 628 90.24 -34.30 37.08
CA ARG A 628 91.68 -34.45 36.84
C ARG A 628 92.19 -35.50 35.82
N LYS A 629 92.91 -34.92 34.84
CA LYS A 629 94.10 -35.35 34.06
C LYS A 629 93.95 -36.16 32.75
N THR A 630 94.35 -35.43 31.68
CA THR A 630 95.21 -35.76 30.51
C THR A 630 94.76 -36.81 29.49
N GLY A 631 94.56 -36.34 28.25
CA GLY A 631 94.72 -37.12 27.01
C GLY A 631 93.44 -37.28 26.20
N TYR A 632 93.34 -36.59 25.05
CA TYR A 632 92.25 -36.77 24.08
C TYR A 632 92.63 -37.81 23.02
N ALA A 633 91.71 -38.72 22.69
CA ALA A 633 91.72 -39.50 21.45
C ALA A 633 90.30 -39.54 20.87
N ILE A 634 90.17 -39.23 19.58
CA ILE A 634 88.91 -39.05 18.82
C ILE A 634 88.43 -40.41 18.29
N PRO A 635 87.18 -40.84 18.53
CA PRO A 635 86.55 -41.93 17.77
C PRO A 635 85.85 -41.41 16.49
N ALA A 636 86.10 -42.13 15.39
CA ALA A 636 85.64 -41.85 14.02
C ALA A 636 84.15 -42.16 13.78
N PRO A 637 83.52 -41.56 12.73
CA PRO A 637 82.09 -41.70 12.45
C PRO A 637 81.76 -43.05 11.79
N PRO A 638 80.61 -43.70 12.11
CA PRO A 638 80.15 -44.84 11.34
C PRO A 638 79.57 -44.39 9.99
N ARG A 639 79.97 -45.14 8.97
CA ARG A 639 79.67 -45.00 7.54
C ARG A 639 78.21 -45.28 7.20
N VAL A 640 77.77 -44.59 6.14
CA VAL A 640 76.69 -44.94 5.22
C VAL A 640 77.03 -46.21 4.45
N ASP A 641 76.03 -47.06 4.17
CA ASP A 641 75.90 -47.89 2.95
C ASP A 641 74.38 -48.17 2.79
N GLU A 642 73.69 -47.51 1.85
CA GLU A 642 73.52 -47.86 0.42
C GLU A 642 72.20 -48.61 0.16
N VAL A 643 71.18 -47.88 -0.29
CA VAL A 643 70.34 -48.29 -1.45
C VAL A 643 69.92 -47.04 -2.25
N LYS A 644 70.30 -47.04 -3.53
CA LYS A 644 69.82 -46.22 -4.67
C LYS A 644 69.60 -47.23 -5.83
N PRO A 645 68.98 -46.90 -6.99
CA PRO A 645 68.17 -45.72 -7.36
C PRO A 645 66.94 -46.01 -8.29
N SER A 646 65.99 -45.08 -8.36
CA SER A 646 65.19 -44.71 -9.57
C SER A 646 64.30 -43.51 -9.19
N GLY A 647 64.61 -42.23 -9.50
CA GLY A 647 64.48 -41.52 -10.80
C GLY A 647 63.00 -41.20 -11.09
N THR A 648 62.43 -39.98 -11.11
CA THR A 648 62.88 -38.57 -11.30
C THR A 648 61.88 -37.61 -10.58
N PRO A 649 61.99 -36.26 -10.57
CA PRO A 649 61.79 -35.44 -9.37
C PRO A 649 60.42 -34.72 -9.31
N GLY A 650 59.97 -34.36 -8.10
CA GLY A 650 59.05 -33.24 -7.94
C GLY A 650 57.98 -33.42 -6.87
N ARG A 651 57.94 -32.43 -5.96
CA ARG A 651 56.97 -32.23 -4.86
C ARG A 651 57.20 -33.10 -3.63
N SER A 652 58.13 -32.63 -2.80
CA SER A 652 57.94 -32.65 -1.35
C SER A 652 56.60 -31.98 -1.04
N GLN A 653 55.53 -32.78 -0.96
CA GLN A 653 54.32 -32.34 -0.28
C GLN A 653 54.70 -32.13 1.17
N VAL A 654 54.91 -30.86 1.54
CA VAL A 654 54.92 -30.40 2.92
C VAL A 654 53.55 -30.77 3.47
N ARG A 655 53.50 -31.84 4.29
CA ARG A 655 52.30 -32.20 5.04
C ARG A 655 52.37 -31.46 6.37
N LEU A 656 51.45 -30.51 6.50
CA LEU A 656 51.12 -29.82 7.74
C LEU A 656 50.76 -30.80 8.85
N ASP A 657 51.26 -30.52 10.04
CA ASP A 657 50.93 -31.25 11.26
C ASP A 657 49.65 -30.67 11.86
N SER A 658 48.52 -31.25 11.45
CA SER A 658 47.19 -30.84 11.86
C SER A 658 47.01 -30.80 13.37
N ALA A 659 47.71 -31.65 14.14
CA ALA A 659 47.63 -31.68 15.59
C ALA A 659 48.37 -30.51 16.26
N ALA A 660 49.45 -30.02 15.65
CA ALA A 660 50.19 -28.86 16.15
C ALA A 660 49.41 -27.55 15.96
N ILE A 661 48.70 -27.43 14.82
CA ILE A 661 47.79 -26.32 14.56
C ILE A 661 46.59 -26.37 15.53
N GLU A 662 46.01 -27.56 15.74
CA GLU A 662 44.86 -27.75 16.64
C GLU A 662 45.19 -27.42 18.12
N ALA A 663 46.39 -27.79 18.59
CA ALA A 663 46.86 -27.43 19.94
C ALA A 663 47.10 -25.92 20.10
N LYS A 664 47.64 -25.26 19.07
CA LYS A 664 47.91 -23.82 19.06
C LYS A 664 46.64 -22.97 18.90
N LEU A 665 45.67 -23.47 18.14
CA LEU A 665 44.35 -22.84 18.00
C LEU A 665 43.43 -23.10 19.20
N ALA A 666 43.60 -24.19 19.96
CA ALA A 666 42.86 -24.40 21.22
C ALA A 666 43.19 -23.33 22.29
N GLU A 667 44.43 -22.83 22.34
CA GLU A 667 44.84 -21.68 23.18
C GLU A 667 44.14 -20.36 22.74
N THR A 668 43.61 -20.30 21.51
CA THR A 668 42.96 -19.12 20.88
C THR A 668 41.47 -18.97 21.24
N HIS A 669 40.84 -20.00 21.82
CA HIS A 669 39.43 -19.96 22.25
C HIS A 669 39.13 -18.78 23.19
N ALA A 670 40.06 -18.47 24.10
CA ALA A 670 39.93 -17.35 25.01
C ALA A 670 39.94 -15.97 24.30
N VAL A 671 40.73 -15.83 23.23
CA VAL A 671 40.85 -14.59 22.46
C VAL A 671 39.59 -14.33 21.63
N SER A 672 39.04 -15.38 21.01
CA SER A 672 37.80 -15.29 20.23
C SER A 672 36.61 -14.89 21.11
N MET A 673 36.47 -15.50 22.28
CA MET A 673 35.43 -15.13 23.27
C MET A 673 35.60 -13.71 23.79
N LEU A 674 36.83 -13.31 24.10
CA LEU A 674 37.16 -12.00 24.66
C LEU A 674 37.03 -10.87 23.63
N LEU A 675 37.18 -11.17 22.33
CA LEU A 675 36.87 -10.24 21.24
C LEU A 675 35.37 -10.12 20.98
N GLY A 676 34.62 -11.23 21.04
CA GLY A 676 33.17 -11.24 20.89
C GLY A 676 32.44 -10.39 21.94
N SER A 677 32.94 -10.38 23.19
CA SER A 677 32.36 -9.62 24.31
C SER A 677 32.58 -8.10 24.26
N ILE A 678 33.40 -7.57 23.35
CA ILE A 678 33.67 -6.12 23.23
C ILE A 678 32.72 -5.46 22.25
N PHE A 679 32.35 -6.19 21.20
CA PHE A 679 31.44 -5.67 20.20
C PHE A 679 29.98 -5.73 20.66
N THR A 680 29.68 -6.45 21.75
CA THR A 680 28.44 -6.27 22.49
C THR A 680 28.46 -4.86 23.04
N GLU A 681 27.65 -3.97 22.45
CA GLU A 681 27.18 -2.80 23.17
C GLU A 681 26.56 -3.35 24.47
N GLU A 682 27.28 -3.17 25.58
CA GLU A 682 26.57 -3.03 26.85
C GLU A 682 25.54 -1.94 26.56
N PRO A 683 24.23 -2.22 26.72
CA PRO A 683 23.28 -1.14 26.63
C PRO A 683 23.81 -0.06 27.56
N ASP A 684 23.85 1.18 27.09
CA ASP A 684 23.95 2.29 28.01
C ASP A 684 22.84 2.04 29.04
N ASP A 685 23.22 1.52 30.20
CA ASP A 685 22.54 1.74 31.45
C ASP A 685 22.72 3.24 31.72
N VAL A 686 22.09 4.07 30.88
CA VAL A 686 21.34 5.19 31.38
C VAL A 686 20.32 4.58 32.33
N VAL A 687 20.77 4.37 33.57
CA VAL A 687 19.92 4.51 34.73
C VAL A 687 19.10 5.76 34.45
N ALA A 688 17.86 5.53 34.06
CA ALA A 688 16.85 6.55 33.93
C ALA A 688 16.72 7.15 35.33
N THR A 689 17.55 8.15 35.59
CA THR A 689 17.31 9.11 36.64
C THR A 689 15.96 9.70 36.27
N PRO A 690 14.91 9.56 37.08
CA PRO A 690 13.62 10.11 36.73
C PRO A 690 13.82 11.61 36.57
N ALA A 691 13.73 12.08 35.32
CA ALA A 691 13.75 13.51 35.04
C ALA A 691 12.60 14.15 35.84
N PRO A 692 12.84 15.30 36.48
CA PRO A 692 11.82 15.95 37.28
C PRO A 692 10.61 16.26 36.40
N LYS A 693 9.40 16.04 36.92
CA LYS A 693 8.17 16.58 36.34
C LYS A 693 8.36 18.07 36.10
N ALA A 694 8.58 18.46 34.85
CA ALA A 694 8.39 19.83 34.42
C ALA A 694 6.87 20.09 34.40
N ALA A 695 6.42 20.82 35.41
CA ALA A 695 5.12 21.44 35.42
C ALA A 695 5.08 22.55 34.35
N ASP A 696 3.92 22.71 33.71
CA ASP A 696 3.51 23.81 32.81
C ASP A 696 4.19 23.98 31.43
N ALA A 697 4.44 22.88 30.70
CA ALA A 697 4.57 22.99 29.24
C ALA A 697 3.17 22.97 28.58
N PRO A 698 2.81 23.95 27.72
CA PRO A 698 1.54 23.93 27.01
C PRO A 698 1.44 22.71 26.08
N PRO A 699 0.23 22.17 25.83
CA PRO A 699 0.04 20.94 25.08
C PRO A 699 0.64 21.02 23.67
N PRO A 700 1.05 19.88 23.08
CA PRO A 700 1.48 19.83 21.69
C PRO A 700 0.37 20.32 20.75
N VAL A 701 0.75 21.04 19.70
CA VAL A 701 -0.14 21.71 18.75
C VAL A 701 -0.16 20.90 17.46
N ALA A 702 -1.34 20.61 16.88
CA ALA A 702 -1.44 19.99 15.55
C ALA A 702 -0.56 18.72 15.34
N GLY A 703 -0.35 17.90 16.38
CA GLY A 703 0.50 16.70 16.31
C GLY A 703 2.02 16.95 16.34
N LEU A 704 2.46 18.21 16.45
CA LEU A 704 3.87 18.59 16.57
C LEU A 704 4.44 18.22 17.94
N ASP A 705 5.74 17.89 17.98
CA ASP A 705 6.46 17.73 19.24
C ASP A 705 6.58 19.07 20.00
N THR A 706 7.13 19.01 21.22
CA THR A 706 7.25 20.18 22.10
C THR A 706 8.12 21.30 21.51
N ALA A 707 9.18 20.96 20.77
CA ALA A 707 10.10 21.94 20.19
C ALA A 707 9.46 22.65 18.99
N HIS A 708 8.82 21.91 18.09
CA HIS A 708 8.12 22.48 16.93
C HIS A 708 6.85 23.23 17.33
N SER A 709 6.13 22.76 18.35
CA SER A 709 5.00 23.49 18.95
C SER A 709 5.43 24.81 19.59
N ALA A 710 6.64 24.88 20.15
CA ALA A 710 7.19 26.13 20.68
C ALA A 710 7.59 27.08 19.54
N LEU A 711 8.25 26.55 18.49
CA LEU A 711 8.64 27.33 17.31
C LEU A 711 7.43 27.97 16.62
N LEU A 712 6.35 27.20 16.37
CA LEU A 712 5.13 27.72 15.73
C LEU A 712 4.55 28.90 16.51
N ARG A 713 4.46 28.80 17.84
CA ARG A 713 3.96 29.89 18.69
C ARG A 713 4.83 31.13 18.62
N VAL A 714 6.13 30.99 18.48
CA VAL A 714 7.05 32.13 18.27
C VAL A 714 6.82 32.75 16.90
N LEU A 715 6.75 31.94 15.84
CA LEU A 715 6.64 32.43 14.47
C LEU A 715 5.34 33.22 14.23
N VAL A 716 4.22 32.81 14.82
CA VAL A 716 2.91 33.48 14.70
C VAL A 716 2.90 34.90 15.29
N THR A 717 3.87 35.25 16.15
CA THR A 717 3.94 36.61 16.72
C THR A 717 4.28 37.70 15.70
N ARG A 718 4.80 37.32 14.52
CA ARG A 718 5.15 38.26 13.44
C ARG A 718 4.72 37.68 12.10
N ALA A 719 4.09 38.50 11.26
CA ALA A 719 3.69 38.10 9.92
C ALA A 719 4.87 37.82 8.97
N ARG A 720 6.07 38.34 9.29
CA ARG A 720 7.28 38.21 8.47
C ARG A 720 8.53 38.02 9.30
N TRP A 721 9.41 37.13 8.84
CA TRP A 721 10.70 36.83 9.46
C TRP A 721 11.84 36.95 8.44
N SER A 722 12.99 37.45 8.88
CA SER A 722 14.23 37.33 8.12
C SER A 722 14.85 35.96 8.36
N ARG A 723 15.63 35.45 7.40
CA ARG A 723 16.32 34.16 7.54
C ARG A 723 17.21 34.09 8.79
N ALA A 724 17.93 35.16 9.09
CA ALA A 724 18.83 35.22 10.25
C ALA A 724 18.07 35.16 11.59
N ASP A 725 16.90 35.80 11.66
CA ASP A 725 16.08 35.78 12.87
C ASP A 725 15.45 34.39 13.09
N LEU A 726 15.00 33.72 12.01
CA LEU A 726 14.49 32.35 12.07
C LEU A 726 15.57 31.37 12.55
N GLU A 727 16.79 31.48 12.01
CA GLU A 727 17.92 30.62 12.38
C GLU A 727 18.28 30.76 13.86
N ALA A 728 18.19 31.97 14.42
CA ALA A 728 18.40 32.21 15.84
C ALA A 728 17.33 31.52 16.72
N GLU A 729 16.05 31.61 16.33
CA GLU A 729 14.97 30.93 17.07
C GLU A 729 15.04 29.40 16.96
N CYS A 730 15.41 28.87 15.79
CA CYS A 730 15.62 27.43 15.61
C CYS A 730 16.81 26.93 16.45
N ALA A 731 17.91 27.69 16.51
CA ALA A 731 19.06 27.36 17.35
C ALA A 731 18.71 27.33 18.85
N ASN A 732 17.89 28.26 19.32
CA ASN A 732 17.39 28.26 20.71
C ASN A 732 16.61 27.00 21.07
N LEU A 733 15.94 26.39 20.08
CA LEU A 733 15.13 25.19 20.23
C LEU A 733 15.86 23.90 19.78
N SER A 734 17.14 23.99 19.43
CA SER A 734 17.94 22.88 18.88
C SER A 734 17.34 22.24 17.62
N LEU A 735 16.70 23.06 16.78
CA LEU A 735 16.09 22.66 15.52
C LEU A 735 16.94 23.12 14.32
N LEU A 736 16.90 22.34 13.23
CA LEU A 736 17.48 22.75 11.95
C LEU A 736 16.44 23.59 11.18
N PRO A 737 16.79 24.80 10.70
CA PRO A 737 15.81 25.77 10.17
C PRO A 737 14.92 25.23 9.05
N ASP A 738 15.51 24.68 7.98
CA ASP A 738 14.73 24.19 6.83
C ASP A 738 13.86 22.99 7.22
N GLY A 739 14.43 22.03 7.96
CA GLY A 739 13.68 20.88 8.44
C GLY A 739 12.55 21.25 9.41
N ALA A 740 12.73 22.32 10.19
CA ALA A 740 11.70 22.82 11.09
C ALA A 740 10.55 23.48 10.33
N LEU A 741 10.84 24.29 9.30
CA LEU A 741 9.82 24.87 8.43
C LEU A 741 9.04 23.80 7.66
N ASP A 742 9.73 22.79 7.14
CA ASP A 742 9.12 21.66 6.45
C ASP A 742 8.16 20.91 7.39
N THR A 743 8.59 20.64 8.63
CA THR A 743 7.78 19.96 9.65
C THR A 743 6.54 20.78 10.04
N LEU A 744 6.68 22.11 10.13
CA LEU A 744 5.54 23.00 10.40
C LEU A 744 4.55 23.03 9.25
N ASN A 745 5.03 23.09 8.00
CA ASN A 745 4.18 23.05 6.82
C ASN A 745 3.48 21.71 6.65
N GLU A 746 4.16 20.59 6.90
CA GLU A 746 3.56 19.25 6.88
C GLU A 746 2.40 19.15 7.88
N ALA A 747 2.61 19.61 9.12
CA ALA A 747 1.54 19.67 10.12
C ALA A 747 0.41 20.64 9.75
N ALA A 748 0.72 21.75 9.06
CA ALA A 748 -0.27 22.71 8.58
C ALA A 748 -1.16 22.13 7.47
N TYR A 749 -0.55 21.38 6.54
CA TYR A 749 -1.27 20.67 5.48
C TYR A 749 -2.21 19.60 6.06
N ASP A 750 -1.78 18.89 7.10
CA ASP A 750 -2.60 17.86 7.74
C ASP A 750 -3.85 18.42 8.43
N VAL A 751 -3.78 19.66 8.94
CA VAL A 751 -4.90 20.29 9.67
C VAL A 751 -5.77 21.16 8.76
N THR A 752 -5.17 21.96 7.89
CA THR A 752 -5.84 23.06 7.16
C THR A 752 -5.80 22.91 5.64
N GLY A 753 -4.93 22.05 5.12
CA GLY A 753 -4.73 21.87 3.68
C GLY A 753 -3.84 22.93 3.01
N ASP A 754 -3.32 23.91 3.75
CA ASP A 754 -2.43 24.97 3.27
C ASP A 754 -1.16 25.08 4.14
N PRO A 755 -0.03 25.60 3.62
CA PRO A 755 1.19 25.78 4.40
C PRO A 755 1.06 26.95 5.38
N VAL A 756 1.73 26.84 6.53
CA VAL A 756 1.78 27.91 7.53
C VAL A 756 2.91 28.91 7.28
N VAL A 757 3.93 28.49 6.51
CA VAL A 757 5.10 29.29 6.19
C VAL A 757 5.43 29.25 4.70
N GLU A 758 5.70 30.40 4.08
CA GLU A 758 6.13 30.51 2.69
C GLU A 758 7.34 31.45 2.52
N GLY A 759 8.22 31.14 1.56
CA GLY A 759 9.36 31.98 1.17
C GLY A 759 10.72 31.58 1.78
N ASP A 760 11.80 31.81 1.03
CA ASP A 760 13.14 31.32 1.37
C ASP A 760 14.00 32.36 2.15
N ASN A 761 14.05 33.60 1.65
CA ASN A 761 14.88 34.67 2.22
C ASN A 761 14.09 35.58 3.17
N LEU A 762 12.83 35.83 2.82
CA LEU A 762 11.85 36.53 3.64
C LEU A 762 10.69 35.55 3.81
N ILE A 763 10.44 35.20 5.05
CA ILE A 763 9.54 34.13 5.44
C ILE A 763 8.22 34.76 5.85
N ASP A 764 7.17 34.55 5.06
CA ASP A 764 5.81 35.00 5.31
C ASP A 764 5.06 33.92 6.11
N ILE A 765 4.36 34.34 7.17
CA ILE A 765 3.55 33.45 8.01
C ILE A 765 2.08 33.61 7.66
N ASN A 766 1.42 32.52 7.27
CA ASN A 766 -0.02 32.50 7.05
C ASN A 766 -0.75 32.47 8.40
N THR A 767 -1.19 33.64 8.86
CA THR A 767 -1.78 33.80 10.19
C THR A 767 -3.13 33.10 10.35
N ASP A 768 -3.87 32.88 9.26
CA ASP A 768 -5.17 32.20 9.29
C ASP A 768 -4.97 30.69 9.53
N VAL A 769 -4.05 30.09 8.76
CA VAL A 769 -3.62 28.69 8.95
C VAL A 769 -3.04 28.48 10.34
N ALA A 770 -2.17 29.38 10.79
CA ALA A 770 -1.53 29.24 12.09
C ALA A 770 -2.51 29.37 13.27
N ALA A 771 -3.55 30.20 13.13
CA ALA A 771 -4.59 30.33 14.14
C ALA A 771 -5.43 29.05 14.26
N GLU A 772 -5.73 28.40 13.12
CA GLU A 772 -6.45 27.12 13.07
C GLU A 772 -5.59 25.96 13.59
N MET A 773 -4.28 25.99 13.39
CA MET A 773 -3.37 25.02 14.01
C MET A 773 -3.33 25.17 15.53
N LEU A 774 -3.46 26.38 16.08
CA LEU A 774 -3.34 26.70 17.51
C LEU A 774 -4.63 26.50 18.32
N THR A 775 -5.77 26.24 17.66
CA THR A 775 -7.04 25.84 18.28
C THR A 775 -7.09 24.37 18.67
#